data_AF-A0A8T8WSM0-F1
#
_entry.id   AF-A0A8T8WSM0-F1
#
_cell.length_a   1.000
_cell.length_b   1.000
_cell.length_c   1.000
_cell.angle_alpha   90.00
_cell.angle_beta   90.00
_cell.angle_gamma   90.00
#
_symmetry.space_group_name_H-M   'P 1'
#
loop_
_entity.id
_entity.type
_entity.pdbx_description
1 polymer ?
#
loop_
_entity_poly.entity_id
_entity_poly.type
_entity_poly.pdbx_seq_one_letter_code
_entity_poly.pdbx_strand_id
1 'polypeptide(L)'
;MLLSHSTFLGVFALTATTIASTACLDNPVHDTIAFFSGTALTFGSNYTNAADCGHKCSILPACQTWLFTSGGQCELFRHSPVATAPNPNFTYGLCGQGSSPSPSVRPPLMPSSSYLIHQTAASSHTPNMVGLYIIHDCLRWQAMLELKFLNLSPVISAFLPLCDTSNDQTERPLQFDNTGSCPLRVPGFREIPLDYEFDINQRFAHGAREHYSRRAIRLTAPEVQMLRLMERITDIPNWEHDVFDEQSLAQWRAQASSSYASLDSNSDQDVDMDLITTRAWLWCVAELQDKAKGFRDTGHVIVLNADSGVGKRDDQALRDELQEALRPLLTTTKGSGAHDLVDPSLHMLVYGRTTVLSDGGWVPPPATDGSVSQLYCPSTDPRQATAPVQDPSRSRTALIPRELFYLQDNRKLQQVSFRFQWLPCEVEFAEPSGTAVRITSYINNLHPSHTQAYSAIEKLISYAIGSWNKVLVKGTGGRMPRRIYTYGVTDREEECLMDVEPPEDILPVVWNQEITRRAWSPEQWESYCTKVREYLILPDVDPKYRVFAPEPGDPPETEDLLAWMTPEMWASPAHVEEIIRAKFRRLHRFSYPEPGISYTYEDWKRGQTANPIFGPWLWDHKFDSPRNHDYYSVSLEDQFRKQGLQVIVQVFSIDLTPEDCGDDGAHVYPGDPEFHVDGMLNEHIVATAHFCYSAENITESRISYQQRDCLHISGHQPDPFCIYKLYGIPPSPGPGEDPNALPLQTLGSVAVTQGRFLMWPNALRYKRLPFSLLDPSRPGHQRCVVLWLVDPHYRICSTRNVPPQQHDWWRNAVLAKVSTTPLSTLPPELMDMVMEETGPWPMHLAEALQYKKESEKEREEAVPHQLSHIQTYGFWWELS
;
A
#
# COMPACT_ATOMS: atom_id res chain seq x y z
N MET A 1 -93.85 -25.59 17.12
CA MET A 1 -94.38 -26.18 15.88
C MET A 1 -93.47 -25.67 14.76
N LEU A 2 -92.66 -26.52 14.11
CA LEU A 2 -92.99 -27.57 13.13
C LEU A 2 -93.20 -27.02 11.72
N LEU A 3 -92.46 -27.60 10.75
CA LEU A 3 -92.59 -27.49 9.28
C LEU A 3 -92.18 -26.10 8.70
N SER A 4 -91.19 -25.93 7.81
CA SER A 4 -90.87 -26.53 6.48
C SER A 4 -91.75 -25.96 5.35
N HIS A 5 -91.28 -25.65 4.13
CA HIS A 5 -90.10 -26.14 3.39
C HIS A 5 -89.62 -25.16 2.27
N SER A 6 -88.37 -25.31 1.83
CA SER A 6 -87.89 -25.28 0.41
C SER A 6 -88.23 -24.07 -0.50
N THR A 7 -87.33 -23.10 -0.71
CA THR A 7 -86.21 -23.04 -1.71
C THR A 7 -86.57 -22.67 -3.16
N PHE A 8 -85.87 -21.66 -3.70
CA PHE A 8 -85.51 -21.54 -5.12
C PHE A 8 -84.10 -20.92 -5.23
N LEU A 9 -83.32 -21.25 -6.27
CA LEU A 9 -81.92 -20.82 -6.41
C LEU A 9 -81.76 -19.43 -7.06
N GLY A 10 -80.70 -18.71 -6.67
CA GLY A 10 -80.22 -17.50 -7.33
C GLY A 10 -78.74 -17.25 -6.98
N VAL A 11 -77.87 -17.24 -7.98
CA VAL A 11 -76.39 -17.16 -7.85
C VAL A 11 -75.93 -15.78 -7.38
N PHE A 12 -74.93 -15.71 -6.50
CA PHE A 12 -73.92 -14.63 -6.49
C PHE A 12 -72.55 -15.11 -6.00
N ALA A 13 -71.51 -14.30 -6.24
CA ALA A 13 -70.10 -14.70 -6.23
C ALA A 13 -69.46 -14.92 -4.85
N LEU A 14 -68.41 -15.74 -4.83
CA LEU A 14 -67.44 -15.87 -3.73
C LEU A 14 -66.19 -15.03 -4.06
N THR A 15 -65.93 -13.99 -3.28
CA THR A 15 -64.65 -13.30 -3.26
C THR A 15 -63.70 -13.99 -2.28
N ALA A 16 -62.56 -14.48 -2.77
CA ALA A 16 -61.54 -15.08 -1.91
C ALA A 16 -60.69 -13.97 -1.27
N THR A 17 -60.88 -13.72 0.03
CA THR A 17 -59.97 -12.89 0.82
C THR A 17 -58.69 -13.66 1.13
N THR A 18 -57.54 -13.09 0.76
CA THR A 18 -56.22 -13.60 1.17
C THR A 18 -56.03 -13.42 2.67
N ILE A 19 -55.79 -14.52 3.38
CA ILE A 19 -55.46 -14.51 4.81
C ILE A 19 -53.94 -14.34 4.94
N ALA A 20 -53.50 -13.26 5.58
CA ALA A 20 -52.09 -13.08 5.94
C ALA A 20 -51.65 -14.12 6.97
N SER A 21 -50.43 -14.66 6.83
CA SER A 21 -49.93 -15.71 7.72
C SER A 21 -49.52 -15.13 9.08
N THR A 22 -50.30 -15.40 10.13
CA THR A 22 -49.97 -14.97 11.50
C THR A 22 -48.70 -15.63 12.05
N ALA A 23 -48.27 -16.76 11.47
CA ALA A 23 -47.14 -17.56 11.92
C ALA A 23 -45.81 -16.81 12.00
N CYS A 24 -45.65 -15.70 11.27
CA CYS A 24 -44.46 -14.84 11.33
C CYS A 24 -44.30 -14.06 12.65
N LEU A 25 -45.35 -13.98 13.48
CA LEU A 25 -45.38 -13.21 14.72
C LEU A 25 -45.37 -14.11 15.98
N ASP A 26 -45.40 -15.43 15.79
CA ASP A 26 -45.49 -16.40 16.88
C ASP A 26 -44.11 -16.69 17.50
N ASN A 27 -43.84 -16.08 18.66
CA ASN A 27 -42.63 -16.22 19.47
C ASN A 27 -41.32 -15.73 18.79
N PRO A 28 -41.16 -14.42 18.57
CA PRO A 28 -39.85 -13.85 18.24
C PRO A 28 -38.83 -14.11 19.35
N VAL A 29 -37.60 -14.42 18.96
CA VAL A 29 -36.48 -14.66 19.86
C VAL A 29 -35.74 -13.33 20.07
N HIS A 30 -35.95 -12.74 21.24
CA HIS A 30 -35.29 -11.51 21.68
C HIS A 30 -33.85 -11.75 22.14
N ASP A 31 -33.11 -10.65 22.33
CA ASP A 31 -31.71 -10.62 22.78
C ASP A 31 -30.77 -11.56 22.01
N THR A 32 -31.05 -11.81 20.74
CA THR A 32 -30.39 -12.83 19.93
C THR A 32 -30.24 -12.38 18.47
N ILE A 33 -29.01 -12.36 17.96
CA ILE A 33 -28.72 -12.21 16.53
C ILE A 33 -28.76 -13.57 15.84
N ALA A 34 -29.35 -13.61 14.64
CA ALA A 34 -29.39 -14.76 13.75
C ALA A 34 -28.48 -14.57 12.54
N PHE A 35 -27.76 -15.63 12.15
CA PHE A 35 -26.84 -15.62 11.01
C PHE A 35 -27.38 -16.50 9.88
N PHE A 36 -27.31 -16.04 8.63
CA PHE A 36 -27.94 -16.68 7.48
C PHE A 36 -26.92 -16.98 6.37
N SER A 37 -27.11 -18.08 5.63
CA SER A 37 -26.23 -18.52 4.53
C SER A 37 -26.56 -17.84 3.19
N GLY A 38 -26.95 -16.56 3.21
CA GLY A 38 -27.37 -15.83 2.01
C GLY A 38 -27.82 -14.40 2.31
N THR A 39 -27.99 -13.62 1.25
CA THR A 39 -28.43 -12.23 1.33
C THR A 39 -29.91 -12.10 1.71
N ALA A 40 -30.29 -10.96 2.29
CA ALA A 40 -31.68 -10.66 2.58
C ALA A 40 -32.49 -10.42 1.29
N LEU A 41 -33.70 -10.99 1.22
CA LEU A 41 -34.74 -10.70 0.22
C LEU A 41 -35.02 -9.22 0.06
N THR A 42 -34.98 -8.50 1.18
CA THR A 42 -35.12 -7.05 1.25
C THR A 42 -34.56 -6.58 2.59
N PHE A 43 -33.98 -5.38 2.56
CA PHE A 43 -33.52 -4.62 3.71
C PHE A 43 -34.34 -3.33 3.76
N GLY A 44 -34.66 -2.84 4.96
CA GLY A 44 -35.25 -1.51 5.11
C GLY A 44 -35.07 -0.94 6.50
N SER A 45 -34.95 0.38 6.56
CA SER A 45 -34.91 1.20 7.78
C SER A 45 -36.31 1.75 8.14
N ASN A 46 -36.40 2.42 9.29
CA ASN A 46 -37.61 3.08 9.82
C ASN A 46 -38.76 2.12 10.22
N TYR A 47 -38.46 0.86 10.55
CA TYR A 47 -39.42 -0.03 11.24
C TYR A 47 -39.47 0.35 12.73
N THR A 48 -40.68 0.49 13.30
CA THR A 48 -40.81 1.01 14.68
C THR A 48 -40.57 -0.05 15.74
N ASN A 49 -40.80 -1.32 15.40
CA ASN A 49 -40.65 -2.46 16.29
C ASN A 49 -40.51 -3.78 15.50
N ALA A 50 -40.14 -4.86 16.20
CA ALA A 50 -39.91 -6.18 15.63
C ALA A 50 -41.16 -6.81 14.96
N ALA A 51 -42.38 -6.52 15.44
CA ALA A 51 -43.61 -7.05 14.83
C ALA A 51 -43.93 -6.38 13.48
N ASP A 52 -43.53 -5.13 13.25
CA ASP A 52 -43.60 -4.50 11.92
C ASP A 52 -42.76 -5.28 10.90
N CYS A 53 -41.58 -5.74 11.33
CA CYS A 53 -40.66 -6.53 10.50
C CYS A 53 -41.21 -7.94 10.21
N GLY A 54 -41.73 -8.64 11.23
CA GLY A 54 -42.42 -9.92 11.04
C GLY A 54 -43.67 -9.83 10.17
N HIS A 55 -44.44 -8.74 10.30
CA HIS A 55 -45.57 -8.46 9.43
C HIS A 55 -45.13 -8.22 7.96
N LYS A 56 -44.01 -7.52 7.74
CA LYS A 56 -43.42 -7.37 6.39
C LYS A 56 -43.01 -8.71 5.78
N CYS A 57 -42.44 -9.62 6.58
CA CYS A 57 -42.13 -10.98 6.15
C CYS A 57 -43.39 -11.75 5.75
N SER A 58 -44.49 -11.64 6.51
CA SER A 58 -45.76 -12.32 6.23
C SER A 58 -46.44 -11.96 4.90
N ILE A 59 -46.03 -10.85 4.27
CA ILE A 59 -46.53 -10.36 2.97
C ILE A 59 -45.71 -10.92 1.79
N LEU A 60 -44.47 -11.36 2.02
CA LEU A 60 -43.55 -11.82 0.97
C LEU A 60 -43.58 -13.36 0.86
N PRO A 61 -44.06 -13.95 -0.26
CA PRO A 61 -44.21 -15.41 -0.39
C PRO A 61 -42.93 -16.24 -0.23
N ALA A 62 -41.76 -15.61 -0.40
CA ALA A 62 -40.46 -16.25 -0.25
C ALA A 62 -39.82 -16.08 1.14
N CYS A 63 -40.44 -15.35 2.08
CA CYS A 63 -39.85 -15.03 3.38
C CYS A 63 -40.15 -16.11 4.42
N GLN A 64 -39.09 -16.70 4.98
CA GLN A 64 -39.16 -17.76 6.01
C GLN A 64 -38.60 -17.33 7.37
N THR A 65 -37.72 -16.32 7.40
CA THR A 65 -37.17 -15.76 8.65
C THR A 65 -37.01 -14.25 8.49
N TRP A 66 -37.09 -13.53 9.59
CA TRP A 66 -36.80 -12.10 9.67
C TRP A 66 -35.89 -11.78 10.85
N LEU A 67 -35.08 -10.73 10.71
CA LEU A 67 -34.19 -10.18 11.71
C LEU A 67 -34.48 -8.67 11.85
N PHE A 68 -34.71 -8.22 13.08
CA PHE A 68 -34.93 -6.83 13.44
C PHE A 68 -33.81 -6.33 14.36
N THR A 69 -33.27 -5.16 14.06
CA THR A 69 -32.26 -4.46 14.87
C THR A 69 -32.93 -3.33 15.66
N SER A 70 -32.54 -3.13 16.91
CA SER A 70 -33.02 -2.06 17.81
C SER A 70 -32.98 -0.64 17.18
N GLY A 71 -32.05 -0.40 16.25
CA GLY A 71 -31.97 0.80 15.42
C GLY A 71 -33.02 0.92 14.29
N GLY A 72 -34.12 0.16 14.34
CA GLY A 72 -35.23 0.26 13.38
C GLY A 72 -34.96 -0.32 11.99
N GLN A 73 -34.02 -1.26 11.88
CA GLN A 73 -33.71 -1.98 10.64
C GLN A 73 -34.41 -3.34 10.62
N CYS A 74 -34.83 -3.77 9.43
CA CYS A 74 -35.47 -5.06 9.17
C CYS A 74 -34.81 -5.76 7.97
N GLU A 75 -34.37 -7.00 8.17
CA GLU A 75 -33.80 -7.89 7.16
C GLU A 75 -34.64 -9.16 7.04
N LEU A 76 -34.99 -9.53 5.81
CA LEU A 76 -35.92 -10.62 5.51
C LEU A 76 -35.23 -11.73 4.70
N PHE A 77 -35.41 -13.01 5.05
CA PHE A 77 -34.60 -14.12 4.52
C PHE A 77 -35.43 -15.29 3.96
N ARG A 78 -34.89 -15.97 2.95
CA ARG A 78 -35.49 -17.19 2.33
C ARG A 78 -35.36 -18.47 3.16
N HIS A 79 -34.51 -18.46 4.19
CA HIS A 79 -34.07 -19.67 4.91
C HIS A 79 -34.00 -19.43 6.41
N SER A 80 -34.00 -20.51 7.20
CA SER A 80 -33.73 -20.48 8.65
C SER A 80 -32.29 -20.05 8.97
N PRO A 81 -32.01 -19.59 10.20
CA PRO A 81 -30.64 -19.28 10.62
C PRO A 81 -29.73 -20.50 10.62
N VAL A 82 -28.49 -20.32 10.17
CA VAL A 82 -27.39 -21.31 10.24
C VAL A 82 -26.82 -21.36 11.67
N ALA A 83 -26.79 -20.20 12.34
CA ALA A 83 -26.32 -20.04 13.70
C ALA A 83 -27.08 -18.89 14.39
N THR A 84 -26.97 -18.82 15.72
CA THR A 84 -27.46 -17.71 16.54
C THR A 84 -26.45 -17.37 17.63
N ALA A 85 -26.46 -16.14 18.12
CA ALA A 85 -25.66 -15.72 19.28
C ALA A 85 -26.42 -14.69 20.14
N PRO A 86 -26.20 -14.63 21.47
CA PRO A 86 -26.82 -13.62 22.31
C PRO A 86 -26.36 -12.20 21.92
N ASN A 87 -27.29 -11.30 21.64
CA ASN A 87 -27.03 -9.88 21.40
C ASN A 87 -28.31 -9.05 21.68
N PRO A 88 -28.33 -8.15 22.69
CA PRO A 88 -29.53 -7.41 23.11
C PRO A 88 -30.07 -6.44 22.04
N ASN A 89 -29.28 -6.09 21.03
CA ASN A 89 -29.71 -5.19 19.95
C ASN A 89 -30.49 -5.91 18.83
N PHE A 90 -30.70 -7.22 18.91
CA PHE A 90 -31.33 -8.00 17.84
C PHE A 90 -32.50 -8.86 18.33
N THR A 91 -33.49 -9.02 17.47
CA THR A 91 -34.64 -9.93 17.64
C THR A 91 -34.93 -10.59 16.30
N TYR A 92 -35.09 -11.91 16.25
CA TYR A 92 -35.43 -12.61 15.01
C TYR A 92 -36.67 -13.49 15.17
N GLY A 93 -37.36 -13.77 14.07
CA GLY A 93 -38.56 -14.62 14.07
C GLY A 93 -38.70 -15.47 12.81
N LEU A 94 -39.40 -16.60 12.93
CA LEU A 94 -39.60 -17.59 11.87
C LEU A 94 -41.03 -17.54 11.33
N CYS A 95 -41.22 -17.91 10.07
CA CYS A 95 -42.50 -17.90 9.36
C CYS A 95 -42.81 -19.31 8.79
N GLY A 96 -43.37 -20.20 9.60
CA GLY A 96 -43.68 -21.56 9.15
C GLY A 96 -44.26 -22.45 10.24
N GLN A 97 -44.89 -23.56 9.83
CA GLN A 97 -45.71 -24.41 10.71
C GLN A 97 -45.00 -24.82 12.02
N GLY A 98 -45.70 -24.59 13.14
CA GLY A 98 -45.23 -25.00 14.45
C GLY A 98 -45.13 -26.51 14.60
N SER A 99 -43.90 -26.99 14.82
CA SER A 99 -43.66 -28.22 15.58
C SER A 99 -42.80 -27.86 16.80
N SER A 100 -43.12 -28.45 17.96
CA SER A 100 -42.51 -28.06 19.24
C SER A 100 -41.01 -28.38 19.27
N PRO A 101 -40.15 -27.50 19.84
CA PRO A 101 -38.73 -27.77 19.98
C PRO A 101 -38.51 -29.03 20.84
N SER A 102 -37.72 -29.97 20.32
CA SER A 102 -37.24 -31.12 21.10
C SER A 102 -36.06 -30.69 21.99
N PRO A 103 -35.92 -31.27 23.20
CA PRO A 103 -35.05 -30.71 24.22
C PRO A 103 -33.55 -30.92 23.95
N SER A 104 -32.77 -29.92 24.38
CA SER A 104 -31.31 -29.82 24.33
C SER A 104 -30.53 -31.15 24.45
N VAL A 105 -29.75 -31.48 23.43
CA VAL A 105 -28.61 -32.40 23.58
C VAL A 105 -27.46 -31.63 24.21
N ARG A 106 -27.12 -31.94 25.47
CA ARG A 106 -25.88 -31.45 26.09
C ARG A 106 -24.67 -32.10 25.40
N PRO A 107 -23.60 -31.35 25.10
CA PRO A 107 -22.29 -31.94 24.91
C PRO A 107 -21.87 -32.71 26.17
N PRO A 108 -21.21 -33.87 26.06
CA PRO A 108 -20.67 -34.57 27.22
C PRO A 108 -19.55 -33.76 27.87
N LEU A 109 -19.55 -33.71 29.20
CA LEU A 109 -18.49 -33.12 30.00
C LEU A 109 -17.38 -34.15 30.26
N MET A 110 -16.18 -33.62 30.55
CA MET A 110 -14.96 -34.31 31.02
C MET A 110 -14.08 -35.01 29.96
N PRO A 111 -12.75 -35.18 30.24
CA PRO A 111 -11.96 -34.59 31.32
C PRO A 111 -10.82 -33.68 30.83
N SER A 112 -10.39 -32.75 31.68
CA SER A 112 -9.05 -32.17 31.60
C SER A 112 -8.02 -33.18 32.13
N SER A 113 -7.01 -33.51 31.31
CA SER A 113 -5.86 -34.31 31.75
C SER A 113 -4.56 -33.68 31.24
N SER A 114 -3.84 -33.01 32.14
CA SER A 114 -2.47 -32.57 31.92
C SER A 114 -1.52 -33.75 31.82
N TYR A 115 -0.57 -33.73 30.89
CA TYR A 115 0.69 -34.46 31.04
C TYR A 115 1.84 -33.68 30.40
N LEU A 116 2.93 -33.52 31.18
CA LEU A 116 4.21 -33.03 30.67
C LEU A 116 5.05 -34.18 30.12
N ILE A 117 5.85 -33.84 29.11
CA ILE A 117 7.25 -34.28 28.89
C ILE A 117 7.60 -35.72 29.32
N HIS A 118 7.97 -36.54 28.33
CA HIS A 118 9.22 -37.30 28.46
C HIS A 118 9.90 -37.53 27.11
N GLN A 119 11.22 -37.37 27.10
CA GLN A 119 12.09 -37.76 25.97
C GLN A 119 12.41 -39.26 26.07
N THR A 120 12.47 -39.94 24.91
CA THR A 120 13.36 -41.09 24.65
C THR A 120 13.56 -41.22 23.13
N ALA A 121 14.64 -41.89 22.70
CA ALA A 121 15.08 -41.93 21.31
C ALA A 121 15.26 -43.37 20.77
N ALA A 122 15.66 -43.44 19.49
CA ALA A 122 16.33 -44.55 18.81
C ALA A 122 15.50 -45.73 18.21
N SER A 123 15.41 -45.68 16.88
CA SER A 123 15.88 -46.72 15.94
C SER A 123 15.00 -47.93 15.55
N SER A 124 14.92 -48.12 14.22
CA SER A 124 15.40 -49.31 13.46
C SER A 124 14.40 -50.01 12.52
N HIS A 125 14.92 -50.36 11.33
CA HIS A 125 14.50 -51.35 10.31
C HIS A 125 13.03 -51.44 9.85
N THR A 126 12.66 -51.06 8.61
CA THR A 126 12.99 -51.60 7.25
C THR A 126 12.28 -52.92 6.88
N PRO A 127 11.88 -53.14 5.60
CA PRO A 127 10.47 -53.41 5.29
C PRO A 127 10.20 -54.78 4.63
N ASN A 128 8.99 -54.97 4.07
CA ASN A 128 8.64 -56.08 3.17
C ASN A 128 8.02 -55.57 1.85
N MET A 129 8.02 -56.44 0.82
CA MET A 129 7.97 -56.07 -0.61
C MET A 129 6.84 -56.77 -1.40
N VAL A 130 6.86 -56.63 -2.73
CA VAL A 130 6.05 -57.27 -3.80
C VAL A 130 4.72 -56.55 -4.16
N GLY A 131 4.51 -56.05 -5.40
CA GLY A 131 5.46 -55.78 -6.50
C GLY A 131 4.88 -55.84 -7.92
N LEU A 132 5.58 -55.20 -8.89
CA LEU A 132 5.52 -55.39 -10.37
C LEU A 132 4.19 -54.92 -11.04
N TYR A 133 4.10 -54.26 -12.20
CA TYR A 133 4.96 -53.87 -13.36
C TYR A 133 4.36 -52.56 -13.99
N ILE A 134 4.86 -51.84 -15.03
CA ILE A 134 5.99 -52.00 -15.97
C ILE A 134 6.56 -50.64 -16.45
N ILE A 135 7.89 -50.60 -16.65
CA ILE A 135 8.76 -49.86 -17.60
C ILE A 135 8.05 -49.03 -18.71
N HIS A 136 8.33 -47.74 -18.92
CA HIS A 136 9.49 -47.17 -19.67
C HIS A 136 9.42 -45.61 -19.66
N ASP A 137 10.50 -44.82 -19.81
CA ASP A 137 11.97 -45.04 -19.65
C ASP A 137 12.69 -43.67 -19.63
N CYS A 138 13.84 -43.51 -18.95
CA CYS A 138 14.66 -42.29 -19.01
C CYS A 138 16.07 -42.45 -18.37
N LEU A 139 17.12 -42.80 -19.14
CA LEU A 139 18.51 -42.83 -18.65
C LEU A 139 19.59 -42.49 -19.70
N ARG A 140 20.39 -41.44 -19.40
CA ARG A 140 21.74 -41.08 -19.92
C ARG A 140 22.11 -39.72 -19.28
N TRP A 141 23.22 -39.47 -18.59
CA TRP A 141 24.54 -40.12 -18.51
C TRP A 141 25.14 -40.03 -17.10
N GLN A 142 25.78 -41.09 -16.58
CA GLN A 142 26.93 -40.95 -15.65
C GLN A 142 27.71 -42.27 -15.48
N ALA A 143 28.89 -42.39 -16.11
CA ALA A 143 29.93 -43.38 -15.77
C ALA A 143 31.21 -43.16 -16.60
N MET A 144 32.35 -42.88 -15.93
CA MET A 144 33.74 -43.25 -16.26
C MET A 144 34.74 -42.17 -15.77
N LEU A 145 35.50 -42.47 -14.71
CA LEU A 145 36.97 -42.61 -14.75
C LEU A 145 37.57 -42.66 -13.33
N GLU A 146 38.38 -43.69 -13.09
CA GLU A 146 39.43 -43.73 -12.07
C GLU A 146 40.70 -44.36 -12.69
N LEU A 147 41.81 -44.35 -11.95
CA LEU A 147 43.07 -45.06 -12.21
C LEU A 147 43.94 -44.57 -13.40
N LYS A 148 44.88 -43.66 -13.13
CA LYS A 148 46.29 -44.04 -12.86
C LYS A 148 47.22 -42.85 -12.56
N PHE A 149 48.08 -43.03 -11.55
CA PHE A 149 49.29 -42.24 -11.32
C PHE A 149 50.48 -42.81 -12.12
N LEU A 150 51.44 -41.96 -12.52
CA LEU A 150 52.88 -42.27 -12.55
C LEU A 150 53.72 -40.97 -12.65
N ASN A 151 55.00 -41.05 -12.25
CA ASN A 151 55.85 -39.89 -11.92
C ASN A 151 56.64 -39.30 -13.10
N LEU A 152 56.98 -38.00 -13.00
CA LEU A 152 58.34 -37.45 -13.17
C LEU A 152 58.43 -36.02 -12.59
N SER A 153 59.63 -35.49 -12.35
CA SER A 153 59.90 -34.32 -11.47
C SER A 153 61.35 -33.82 -11.65
N PRO A 154 61.77 -32.62 -11.19
CA PRO A 154 61.12 -31.29 -11.08
C PRO A 154 61.91 -30.21 -11.87
N VAL A 155 61.62 -28.89 -11.71
CA VAL A 155 62.60 -27.79 -11.42
C VAL A 155 61.99 -26.36 -11.59
N ILE A 156 62.48 -25.40 -10.78
CA ILE A 156 62.11 -23.97 -10.61
C ILE A 156 60.79 -23.68 -9.85
N SER A 157 60.91 -22.83 -8.83
CA SER A 157 59.82 -22.22 -8.07
C SER A 157 59.85 -20.69 -8.27
N ALA A 158 58.70 -20.02 -8.31
CA ALA A 158 58.41 -18.83 -7.49
C ALA A 158 56.98 -18.27 -7.70
N PHE A 159 56.43 -17.68 -6.63
CA PHE A 159 55.22 -16.84 -6.52
C PHE A 159 53.83 -17.48 -6.69
N LEU A 160 52.86 -16.81 -6.04
CA LEU A 160 51.43 -17.13 -5.85
C LEU A 160 51.11 -18.37 -4.98
N PRO A 161 50.60 -18.19 -3.74
CA PRO A 161 49.85 -19.23 -3.05
C PRO A 161 48.42 -19.28 -3.64
N LEU A 162 48.12 -20.34 -4.38
CA LEU A 162 46.76 -20.67 -4.79
C LEU A 162 45.94 -21.12 -3.58
N CYS A 163 44.70 -20.62 -3.45
CA CYS A 163 43.75 -21.13 -2.44
C CYS A 163 43.16 -22.48 -2.88
N ASP A 164 42.92 -23.35 -1.91
CA ASP A 164 42.41 -24.70 -2.11
C ASP A 164 40.94 -24.69 -2.58
N THR A 165 40.62 -25.39 -3.66
CA THR A 165 39.28 -25.35 -4.27
C THR A 165 38.34 -26.38 -3.63
N SER A 166 37.80 -26.04 -2.46
CA SER A 166 36.67 -26.73 -1.83
C SER A 166 35.58 -25.73 -1.45
N ASN A 167 34.91 -25.17 -2.46
CA ASN A 167 34.06 -23.99 -2.31
C ASN A 167 32.63 -24.32 -1.85
N ASP A 168 32.52 -24.91 -0.65
CA ASP A 168 31.30 -24.92 0.16
C ASP A 168 31.44 -23.87 1.28
N GLN A 169 31.49 -22.61 0.86
CA GLN A 169 31.46 -21.45 1.76
C GLN A 169 30.32 -20.53 1.33
N THR A 170 29.32 -20.40 2.19
CA THR A 170 28.43 -19.23 2.17
C THR A 170 29.30 -18.00 2.46
N GLU A 171 29.58 -17.21 1.42
CA GLU A 171 30.39 -16.00 1.57
C GLU A 171 29.79 -15.07 2.62
N ARG A 172 30.64 -14.52 3.51
CA ARG A 172 30.17 -13.55 4.50
C ARG A 172 29.81 -12.24 3.79
N PRO A 173 28.67 -11.60 4.13
CA PRO A 173 28.27 -10.35 3.48
C PRO A 173 29.35 -9.27 3.63
N LEU A 174 29.47 -8.43 2.60
CA LEU A 174 30.56 -7.48 2.44
C LEU A 174 30.44 -6.34 3.46
N GLN A 175 31.22 -6.41 4.54
CA GLN A 175 31.17 -5.45 5.64
C GLN A 175 31.69 -4.06 5.23
N PHE A 176 30.83 -3.05 5.23
CA PHE A 176 31.22 -1.65 5.04
C PHE A 176 31.80 -1.02 6.31
N ASP A 177 32.68 -0.03 6.14
CA ASP A 177 33.23 0.79 7.23
C ASP A 177 33.44 2.23 6.74
N ASN A 178 32.83 3.18 7.44
CA ASN A 178 33.03 4.61 7.24
C ASN A 178 33.39 5.35 8.55
N THR A 179 33.79 4.62 9.60
CA THR A 179 34.13 5.16 10.93
C THR A 179 35.36 6.04 10.91
N GLY A 180 36.24 5.86 9.92
CA GLY A 180 37.57 6.48 9.85
C GLY A 180 38.64 5.72 10.65
N SER A 181 38.30 4.60 11.30
CA SER A 181 39.25 3.74 12.03
C SER A 181 40.21 3.01 11.08
N CYS A 182 39.70 2.65 9.90
CA CYS A 182 40.47 2.24 8.73
C CYS A 182 40.12 3.15 7.52
N PRO A 183 40.80 2.98 6.38
CA PRO A 183 40.38 3.59 5.12
C PRO A 183 38.92 3.29 4.73
N LEU A 184 38.30 4.24 4.04
CA LEU A 184 36.87 4.26 3.73
C LEU A 184 36.45 3.10 2.81
N ARG A 185 35.57 2.23 3.31
CA ARG A 185 35.05 1.04 2.62
C ARG A 185 33.53 1.12 2.48
N VAL A 186 33.07 1.80 1.44
CA VAL A 186 31.65 2.05 1.11
C VAL A 186 31.44 1.97 -0.41
N PRO A 187 30.20 1.81 -0.92
CA PRO A 187 29.91 1.87 -2.36
C PRO A 187 30.53 3.10 -3.05
N GLY A 188 31.11 2.90 -4.24
CA GLY A 188 31.85 3.94 -4.98
C GLY A 188 33.31 4.13 -4.54
N PHE A 189 33.76 3.47 -3.46
CA PHE A 189 35.13 3.56 -2.96
C PHE A 189 35.79 2.18 -2.89
N ARG A 190 37.12 2.14 -3.09
CA ARG A 190 37.97 0.94 -2.94
C ARG A 190 37.41 -0.31 -3.63
N GLU A 191 37.11 -0.15 -4.93
CA GLU A 191 36.62 -1.21 -5.85
C GLU A 191 35.23 -1.79 -5.54
N ILE A 192 34.48 -1.19 -4.62
CA ILE A 192 33.05 -1.50 -4.39
C ILE A 192 32.19 -0.71 -5.40
N PRO A 193 31.36 -1.37 -6.23
CA PRO A 193 30.44 -0.68 -7.15
C PRO A 193 29.39 0.17 -6.41
N LEU A 194 28.89 1.23 -7.07
CA LEU A 194 27.78 2.06 -6.55
C LEU A 194 26.42 1.33 -6.57
N ASP A 195 26.27 0.38 -7.47
CA ASP A 195 25.09 -0.46 -7.69
C ASP A 195 25.14 -1.80 -6.91
N TYR A 196 26.07 -1.92 -5.95
CA TYR A 196 26.16 -3.10 -5.09
C TYR A 196 24.96 -3.19 -4.14
N GLU A 197 24.20 -4.28 -4.23
CA GLU A 197 23.11 -4.59 -3.30
C GLU A 197 23.32 -5.94 -2.60
N PHE A 198 22.92 -6.01 -1.33
CA PHE A 198 22.72 -7.27 -0.62
C PHE A 198 21.47 -8.01 -1.12
N ASP A 199 21.40 -9.32 -0.84
CA ASP A 199 20.17 -10.10 -0.97
C ASP A 199 19.01 -9.47 -0.16
N ILE A 200 17.78 -9.61 -0.67
CA ILE A 200 16.58 -9.00 -0.10
C ILE A 200 16.29 -9.40 1.37
N ASN A 201 16.78 -10.56 1.82
CA ASN A 201 16.61 -11.00 3.21
C ASN A 201 17.68 -10.39 4.15
N GLN A 202 18.75 -9.81 3.60
CA GLN A 202 19.85 -9.18 4.30
C GLN A 202 19.75 -7.64 4.38
N ARG A 203 18.71 -7.04 3.78
CA ARG A 203 18.47 -5.59 3.76
C ARG A 203 17.00 -5.23 3.99
N PHE A 204 16.66 -3.95 3.97
CA PHE A 204 15.28 -3.49 3.84
C PHE A 204 14.86 -3.37 2.36
N ALA A 205 13.56 -3.36 2.11
CA ALA A 205 12.99 -3.29 0.76
C ALA A 205 12.77 -1.84 0.28
N HIS A 206 12.92 -1.60 -1.02
CA HIS A 206 12.75 -0.29 -1.66
C HIS A 206 12.00 -0.39 -3.00
N GLY A 207 11.27 0.67 -3.37
CA GLY A 207 10.30 0.65 -4.45
C GLY A 207 10.87 0.93 -5.84
N ALA A 208 12.10 1.47 -5.91
CA ALA A 208 12.80 1.77 -7.16
C ALA A 208 12.88 0.54 -8.07
N ARG A 209 13.54 -0.54 -7.63
CA ARG A 209 13.54 -1.84 -8.33
C ARG A 209 13.94 -3.00 -7.42
N GLU A 210 12.93 -3.63 -6.85
CA GLU A 210 13.08 -4.74 -5.91
C GLU A 210 13.22 -6.13 -6.60
N HIS A 211 13.72 -7.12 -5.86
CA HIS A 211 13.90 -8.49 -6.34
C HIS A 211 12.56 -9.21 -6.64
N TYR A 212 12.52 -9.99 -7.73
CA TYR A 212 11.29 -10.60 -8.27
C TYR A 212 10.60 -11.62 -7.35
N SER A 213 11.28 -12.11 -6.31
CA SER A 213 10.69 -12.98 -5.29
C SER A 213 9.82 -12.22 -4.27
N ARG A 214 9.87 -10.88 -4.25
CA ARG A 214 8.97 -10.05 -3.44
C ARG A 214 7.62 -9.90 -4.14
N ARG A 215 6.60 -10.57 -3.61
CA ARG A 215 5.23 -10.57 -4.14
C ARG A 215 4.32 -9.73 -3.25
N ALA A 216 4.48 -8.41 -3.34
CA ALA A 216 3.61 -7.45 -2.65
C ALA A 216 2.15 -7.64 -3.09
N ILE A 217 1.20 -7.58 -2.16
CA ILE A 217 -0.15 -8.09 -2.39
C ILE A 217 -1.10 -7.02 -2.92
N ARG A 218 -1.76 -7.28 -4.05
CA ARG A 218 -2.90 -6.46 -4.50
C ARG A 218 -4.11 -6.75 -3.60
N LEU A 219 -4.67 -5.68 -3.04
CA LEU A 219 -5.90 -5.71 -2.26
C LEU A 219 -7.12 -5.70 -3.18
N THR A 220 -8.24 -6.24 -2.69
CA THR A 220 -9.54 -6.08 -3.33
C THR A 220 -10.06 -4.64 -3.22
N ALA A 221 -10.98 -4.23 -4.10
CA ALA A 221 -11.54 -2.88 -4.06
C ALA A 221 -12.20 -2.53 -2.70
N PRO A 222 -13.00 -3.41 -2.05
CA PRO A 222 -13.50 -3.15 -0.70
C PRO A 222 -12.38 -2.94 0.34
N GLU A 223 -11.27 -3.69 0.28
CA GLU A 223 -10.14 -3.50 1.21
C GLU A 223 -9.46 -2.13 1.05
N VAL A 224 -9.35 -1.62 -0.17
CA VAL A 224 -8.84 -0.26 -0.42
C VAL A 224 -9.77 0.77 0.21
N GLN A 225 -11.10 0.62 0.08
CA GLN A 225 -12.05 1.52 0.73
C GLN A 225 -12.02 1.40 2.25
N MET A 226 -11.85 0.20 2.81
CA MET A 226 -11.65 -0.01 4.24
C MET A 226 -10.42 0.75 4.77
N LEU A 227 -9.32 0.75 4.01
CA LEU A 227 -8.10 1.48 4.36
C LEU A 227 -8.31 3.00 4.35
N ARG A 228 -9.00 3.54 3.34
CA ARG A 228 -9.33 4.98 3.26
C ARG A 228 -10.30 5.41 4.36
N LEU A 229 -11.32 4.61 4.65
CA LEU A 229 -12.26 4.85 5.75
C LEU A 229 -11.55 4.92 7.10
N MET A 230 -10.61 4.00 7.37
CA MET A 230 -9.82 4.03 8.58
C MET A 230 -8.86 5.23 8.64
N GLU A 231 -8.27 5.65 7.51
CA GLU A 231 -7.49 6.89 7.44
C GLU A 231 -8.34 8.09 7.87
N ARG A 232 -9.50 8.30 7.22
CA ARG A 232 -10.41 9.40 7.52
C ARG A 232 -10.93 9.39 8.97
N ILE A 233 -11.31 8.24 9.52
CA ILE A 233 -11.73 8.15 10.93
C ILE A 233 -10.59 8.51 11.89
N THR A 234 -9.35 8.11 11.61
CA THR A 234 -8.20 8.49 12.45
C THR A 234 -7.81 9.97 12.35
N ASP A 235 -8.44 10.77 11.49
CA ASP A 235 -8.30 12.23 11.45
C ASP A 235 -9.37 12.98 12.26
N ILE A 236 -10.35 12.26 12.81
CA ILE A 236 -11.35 12.83 13.73
C ILE A 236 -10.68 13.08 15.10
N PRO A 237 -10.80 14.28 15.70
CA PRO A 237 -10.24 14.54 17.03
C PRO A 237 -10.80 13.59 18.10
N ASN A 238 -9.91 13.02 18.92
CA ASN A 238 -10.21 12.02 19.96
C ASN A 238 -10.78 10.68 19.45
N TRP A 239 -10.62 10.34 18.15
CA TRP A 239 -11.07 9.06 17.60
C TRP A 239 -10.62 7.85 18.42
N GLU A 240 -9.43 7.91 19.02
CA GLU A 240 -8.84 6.86 19.85
C GLU A 240 -9.60 6.62 21.16
N HIS A 241 -10.45 7.56 21.58
CA HIS A 241 -11.39 7.43 22.69
C HIS A 241 -12.79 7.08 22.17
N ASP A 242 -13.26 7.80 21.16
CA ASP A 242 -14.64 7.77 20.70
C ASP A 242 -14.98 6.51 19.87
N VAL A 243 -13.99 5.78 19.35
CA VAL A 243 -14.17 4.47 18.67
C VAL A 243 -14.70 3.36 19.61
N PHE A 244 -14.77 3.63 20.92
CA PHE A 244 -15.36 2.73 21.91
C PHE A 244 -16.81 3.12 22.28
N ASP A 245 -17.36 4.21 21.72
CA ASP A 245 -18.75 4.62 21.93
C ASP A 245 -19.64 4.30 20.72
N GLU A 246 -20.81 3.72 20.98
CA GLU A 246 -21.73 3.28 19.92
C GLU A 246 -22.41 4.46 19.19
N GLN A 247 -22.57 5.62 19.83
CA GLN A 247 -23.19 6.81 19.21
C GLN A 247 -22.21 7.50 18.27
N SER A 248 -20.95 7.66 18.69
CA SER A 248 -19.86 8.15 17.84
C SER A 248 -19.67 7.25 16.61
N LEU A 249 -19.63 5.92 16.79
CA LEU A 249 -19.53 4.98 15.67
C LEU A 249 -20.73 5.09 14.70
N ALA A 250 -21.96 5.20 15.23
CA ALA A 250 -23.15 5.38 14.40
C ALA A 250 -23.13 6.72 13.64
N GLN A 251 -22.71 7.81 14.30
CA GLN A 251 -22.55 9.12 13.70
C GLN A 251 -21.49 9.11 12.59
N TRP A 252 -20.32 8.53 12.81
CA TRP A 252 -19.26 8.44 11.80
C TRP A 252 -19.71 7.65 10.57
N ARG A 253 -20.44 6.54 10.76
CA ARG A 253 -21.00 5.77 9.62
C ARG A 253 -21.99 6.59 8.81
N ALA A 254 -22.90 7.30 9.49
CA ALA A 254 -23.89 8.17 8.83
C ALA A 254 -23.21 9.37 8.14
N GLN A 255 -22.22 9.99 8.76
CA GLN A 255 -21.43 11.07 8.17
C GLN A 255 -20.70 10.59 6.92
N ALA A 256 -19.98 9.46 6.98
CA ALA A 256 -19.27 8.91 5.82
C ALA A 256 -20.21 8.65 4.63
N SER A 257 -21.39 8.05 4.87
CA SER A 257 -22.43 7.86 3.85
C SER A 257 -23.07 9.16 3.32
N SER A 258 -22.84 10.31 3.96
CA SER A 258 -23.35 11.62 3.52
C SER A 258 -22.28 12.54 2.93
N SER A 259 -21.01 12.37 3.30
CA SER A 259 -19.90 13.27 2.96
C SER A 259 -18.97 12.75 1.88
N TYR A 260 -18.94 11.43 1.62
CA TYR A 260 -18.15 10.82 0.55
C TYR A 260 -19.01 10.33 -0.63
N ALA A 261 -20.33 10.58 -0.60
CA ALA A 261 -21.29 10.12 -1.59
C ALA A 261 -21.36 11.01 -2.85
N SER A 262 -20.22 11.25 -3.53
CA SER A 262 -20.20 11.93 -4.84
C SER A 262 -18.93 11.69 -5.68
N LEU A 263 -18.99 10.68 -6.55
CA LEU A 263 -18.57 10.78 -7.97
C LEU A 263 -17.18 11.40 -8.30
N ASP A 264 -16.09 10.73 -7.94
CA ASP A 264 -15.09 10.31 -8.93
C ASP A 264 -14.30 9.09 -8.43
N SER A 265 -14.38 7.95 -9.13
CA SER A 265 -13.61 6.74 -8.78
C SER A 265 -12.10 6.90 -8.97
N ASN A 266 -11.66 7.94 -9.68
CA ASN A 266 -10.25 8.29 -9.86
C ASN A 266 -9.67 9.08 -8.68
N SER A 267 -10.51 9.52 -7.73
CA SER A 267 -10.06 10.14 -6.48
C SER A 267 -9.33 9.13 -5.59
N ASP A 268 -8.18 9.54 -5.06
CA ASP A 268 -7.47 8.83 -3.98
C ASP A 268 -7.86 9.32 -2.57
N GLN A 269 -8.82 10.24 -2.49
CA GLN A 269 -9.23 10.94 -1.27
C GLN A 269 -10.56 10.44 -0.70
N ASP A 270 -11.42 9.88 -1.56
CA ASP A 270 -12.81 9.53 -1.24
C ASP A 270 -13.00 8.06 -0.87
N VAL A 271 -14.06 7.80 -0.11
CA VAL A 271 -14.45 6.49 0.40
C VAL A 271 -15.76 6.05 -0.27
N ASP A 272 -15.69 5.02 -1.11
CA ASP A 272 -16.88 4.38 -1.66
C ASP A 272 -17.57 3.53 -0.59
N MET A 273 -18.54 4.15 0.10
CA MET A 273 -19.28 3.53 1.19
C MET A 273 -20.21 2.39 0.77
N ASP A 274 -20.52 2.23 -0.52
CA ASP A 274 -21.33 1.09 -0.99
C ASP A 274 -20.53 -0.21 -0.96
N LEU A 275 -19.20 -0.12 -1.07
CA LEU A 275 -18.27 -1.24 -0.86
C LEU A 275 -17.99 -1.51 0.63
N ILE A 276 -18.44 -0.63 1.54
CA ILE A 276 -18.33 -0.81 3.00
C ILE A 276 -19.62 -1.49 3.53
N THR A 277 -19.71 -2.79 3.28
CA THR A 277 -20.76 -3.64 3.86
C THR A 277 -20.74 -3.60 5.40
N THR A 278 -21.81 -4.06 6.06
CA THR A 278 -21.82 -4.13 7.53
C THR A 278 -20.72 -5.05 8.10
N ARG A 279 -20.27 -6.09 7.38
CA ARG A 279 -19.11 -6.90 7.81
C ARG A 279 -17.78 -6.15 7.60
N ALA A 280 -17.62 -5.41 6.50
CA ALA A 280 -16.47 -4.52 6.32
C ALA A 280 -16.40 -3.42 7.38
N TRP A 281 -17.53 -2.76 7.69
CA TRP A 281 -17.62 -1.76 8.76
C TRP A 281 -17.20 -2.32 10.12
N LEU A 282 -17.76 -3.46 10.54
CA LEU A 282 -17.44 -4.08 11.83
C LEU A 282 -15.96 -4.51 11.92
N TRP A 283 -15.35 -4.93 10.82
CA TRP A 283 -13.91 -5.19 10.75
C TRP A 283 -13.09 -3.91 10.90
N CYS A 284 -13.46 -2.82 10.22
CA CYS A 284 -12.81 -1.51 10.40
C CYS A 284 -12.91 -1.04 11.85
N VAL A 285 -14.07 -1.18 12.51
CA VAL A 285 -14.24 -0.82 13.93
C VAL A 285 -13.32 -1.65 14.82
N ALA A 286 -13.26 -2.97 14.64
CA ALA A 286 -12.37 -3.84 15.41
C ALA A 286 -10.89 -3.46 15.21
N GLU A 287 -10.47 -3.17 13.98
CA GLU A 287 -9.11 -2.75 13.68
C GLU A 287 -8.79 -1.35 14.23
N LEU A 288 -9.73 -0.40 14.17
CA LEU A 288 -9.59 0.92 14.77
C LEU A 288 -9.52 0.85 16.30
N GLN A 289 -10.29 -0.02 16.96
CA GLN A 289 -10.22 -0.21 18.42
C GLN A 289 -8.87 -0.78 18.88
N ASP A 290 -8.21 -1.64 18.10
CA ASP A 290 -6.86 -2.11 18.40
C ASP A 290 -5.77 -1.09 18.00
N LYS A 291 -5.94 -0.36 16.88
CA LYS A 291 -5.11 0.81 16.55
C LYS A 291 -5.15 1.86 17.66
N ALA A 292 -6.31 2.12 18.26
CA ALA A 292 -6.50 3.10 19.33
C ALA A 292 -5.76 2.72 20.62
N LYS A 293 -5.73 1.43 20.98
CA LYS A 293 -4.92 0.92 22.11
C LYS A 293 -3.43 1.18 21.84
N GLY A 294 -2.94 0.73 20.67
CA GLY A 294 -1.55 0.96 20.27
C GLY A 294 -1.17 2.44 20.16
N PHE A 295 -2.08 3.30 19.69
CA PHE A 295 -1.87 4.74 19.61
C PHE A 295 -1.67 5.37 21.00
N ARG A 296 -2.48 5.00 22.00
CA ARG A 296 -2.29 5.45 23.40
C ARG A 296 -0.95 4.97 23.98
N ASP A 297 -0.51 3.77 23.63
CA ASP A 297 0.75 3.17 24.11
C ASP A 297 2.00 3.76 23.43
N THR A 298 1.92 4.16 22.15
CA THR A 298 3.10 4.50 21.32
C THR A 298 3.04 5.86 20.61
N GLY A 299 1.98 6.64 20.79
CA GLY A 299 1.80 7.97 20.21
C GLY A 299 1.71 8.02 18.68
N HIS A 300 1.50 6.88 18.00
CA HIS A 300 1.40 6.81 16.54
C HIS A 300 0.49 5.67 16.08
N VAL A 301 -0.14 5.84 14.91
CA VAL A 301 -1.06 4.87 14.30
C VAL A 301 -0.60 4.56 12.88
N ILE A 302 -0.78 3.31 12.42
CA ILE A 302 -0.50 2.92 11.03
C ILE A 302 -1.81 2.88 10.24
N VAL A 303 -1.92 3.77 9.25
CA VAL A 303 -3.01 3.85 8.25
C VAL A 303 -2.55 3.26 6.91
N LEU A 304 -3.47 3.07 5.97
CA LEU A 304 -3.21 2.50 4.64
C LEU A 304 -2.42 1.17 4.69
N ASN A 305 -2.63 0.35 5.72
CA ASN A 305 -1.84 -0.85 5.99
C ASN A 305 -2.24 -2.05 5.10
N ALA A 306 -1.48 -2.16 4.00
CA ALA A 306 -1.43 -3.21 2.99
C ALA A 306 -0.09 -3.99 3.11
N ASP A 307 0.65 -4.19 2.01
CA ASP A 307 2.00 -4.78 2.03
C ASP A 307 3.00 -3.97 2.88
N SER A 308 2.80 -2.67 2.98
CA SER A 308 3.21 -1.85 4.13
C SER A 308 2.12 -0.80 4.42
N GLY A 309 2.41 0.21 5.24
CA GLY A 309 1.47 1.30 5.53
C GLY A 309 2.19 2.59 5.89
N VAL A 310 1.41 3.62 6.21
CA VAL A 310 1.88 4.95 6.58
C VAL A 310 1.66 5.16 8.08
N GLY A 311 2.72 5.43 8.81
CA GLY A 311 2.66 5.85 10.20
C GLY A 311 2.27 7.32 10.31
N LYS A 312 1.34 7.64 11.21
CA LYS A 312 0.85 8.99 11.49
C LYS A 312 0.95 9.28 12.99
N ARG A 313 1.50 10.44 13.34
CA ARG A 313 1.59 10.97 14.71
C ARG A 313 1.36 12.48 14.67
N ASP A 314 0.63 13.01 15.62
CA ASP A 314 0.46 14.46 15.80
C ASP A 314 1.13 14.87 17.13
N ASP A 315 2.00 15.89 17.11
CA ASP A 315 2.74 16.34 18.31
C ASP A 315 2.93 17.87 18.34
N GLN A 316 2.19 18.53 19.23
CA GLN A 316 2.18 19.99 19.34
C GLN A 316 3.41 20.57 20.06
N ALA A 317 4.05 19.81 20.96
CA ALA A 317 5.23 20.28 21.68
C ALA A 317 6.46 20.29 20.76
N LEU A 318 6.62 19.23 19.97
CA LEU A 318 7.69 19.14 18.96
C LEU A 318 7.51 20.17 17.83
N ARG A 319 6.26 20.48 17.46
CA ARG A 319 5.91 21.57 16.52
C ARG A 319 6.45 22.91 17.00
N ASP A 320 6.17 23.29 18.25
CA ASP A 320 6.53 24.60 18.79
C ASP A 320 8.04 24.73 19.00
N GLU A 321 8.71 23.64 19.40
CA GLU A 321 10.17 23.59 19.47
C GLU A 321 10.83 23.75 18.09
N LEU A 322 10.33 23.04 17.06
CA LEU A 322 10.88 23.13 15.70
C LEU A 322 10.63 24.50 15.05
N GLN A 323 9.49 25.14 15.30
CA GLN A 323 9.26 26.53 14.87
C GLN A 323 10.32 27.47 15.44
N GLU A 324 10.55 27.44 16.76
CA GLU A 324 11.50 28.33 17.41
C GLU A 324 12.97 28.04 17.06
N ALA A 325 13.31 26.76 16.84
CA ALA A 325 14.65 26.32 16.47
C ALA A 325 15.01 26.60 15.00
N LEU A 326 14.04 26.50 14.07
CA LEU A 326 14.26 26.70 12.63
C LEU A 326 13.99 28.13 12.16
N ARG A 327 13.27 28.94 12.95
CA ARG A 327 12.98 30.37 12.69
C ARG A 327 14.18 31.21 12.21
N PRO A 328 15.45 31.01 12.65
CA PRO A 328 16.59 31.74 12.09
C PRO A 328 16.76 31.53 10.57
N LEU A 329 16.53 30.30 10.07
CA LEU A 329 16.75 29.92 8.67
C LEU A 329 15.74 30.58 7.71
N LEU A 330 14.56 30.96 8.23
CA LEU A 330 13.52 31.68 7.47
C LEU A 330 13.91 33.14 7.15
N THR A 331 14.95 33.69 7.80
CA THR A 331 15.35 35.09 7.56
C THR A 331 16.20 35.28 6.29
N THR A 332 16.70 34.18 5.72
CA THR A 332 17.65 34.16 4.61
C THR A 332 17.00 34.07 3.22
N THR A 333 15.75 33.64 3.10
CA THR A 333 15.08 33.45 1.81
C THR A 333 14.07 34.57 1.50
N LYS A 334 14.01 34.96 0.22
CA LYS A 334 13.05 35.92 -0.33
C LYS A 334 12.63 35.47 -1.72
N GLY A 335 11.46 34.85 -1.79
CA GLY A 335 10.87 34.31 -3.01
C GLY A 335 9.57 33.59 -2.67
N SER A 336 8.81 33.26 -3.70
CA SER A 336 7.62 32.43 -3.60
C SER A 336 7.89 31.02 -4.14
N GLY A 337 6.98 30.09 -3.87
CA GLY A 337 7.07 28.69 -4.25
C GLY A 337 7.90 27.84 -3.29
N ALA A 338 8.10 26.59 -3.70
CA ALA A 338 8.85 25.60 -2.94
C ALA A 338 10.36 25.91 -2.97
N HIS A 339 10.97 26.03 -1.79
CA HIS A 339 12.41 26.28 -1.65
C HIS A 339 13.02 25.65 -0.39
N ASP A 340 14.28 25.27 -0.48
CA ASP A 340 15.04 24.65 0.61
C ASP A 340 15.64 25.70 1.57
N LEU A 341 15.51 25.44 2.86
CA LEU A 341 16.21 26.12 3.97
C LEU A 341 17.43 25.30 4.43
N VAL A 342 17.33 23.97 4.33
CA VAL A 342 18.44 23.01 4.42
C VAL A 342 18.28 22.06 3.24
N ASP A 343 19.22 22.15 2.31
CA ASP A 343 19.16 21.51 1.00
C ASP A 343 20.09 20.28 0.98
N PRO A 344 19.61 19.06 0.69
CA PRO A 344 20.49 17.89 0.56
C PRO A 344 21.30 17.90 -0.75
N SER A 345 20.80 18.57 -1.80
CA SER A 345 21.39 18.64 -3.14
C SER A 345 22.48 19.69 -3.30
N LEU A 346 22.49 20.75 -2.49
CA LEU A 346 23.61 21.70 -2.48
C LEU A 346 24.83 21.09 -1.77
N HIS A 347 26.06 21.39 -2.22
CA HIS A 347 27.30 20.90 -1.60
C HIS A 347 27.38 19.38 -1.36
N MET A 348 26.71 18.60 -2.22
CA MET A 348 26.71 17.13 -2.26
C MET A 348 28.09 16.52 -2.59
N LEU A 349 28.24 15.20 -2.42
CA LEU A 349 29.42 14.48 -2.92
C LEU A 349 29.41 14.49 -4.44
N VAL A 350 30.43 15.10 -5.05
CA VAL A 350 30.64 15.09 -6.50
C VAL A 350 31.85 14.20 -6.83
N TYR A 351 31.60 13.09 -7.52
CA TYR A 351 32.63 12.14 -7.89
C TYR A 351 33.63 12.76 -8.88
N GLY A 352 34.93 12.59 -8.60
CA GLY A 352 36.01 13.29 -9.31
C GLY A 352 36.27 14.73 -8.88
N ARG A 353 35.55 15.29 -7.90
CA ARG A 353 35.61 16.72 -7.53
C ARG A 353 35.67 17.02 -6.03
N THR A 354 34.89 16.33 -5.21
CA THR A 354 34.83 16.54 -3.74
C THR A 354 36.03 15.92 -3.04
N THR A 355 36.56 16.58 -2.01
CA THR A 355 37.63 16.04 -1.15
C THR A 355 37.06 15.15 -0.05
N VAL A 356 37.66 13.97 0.17
CA VAL A 356 37.19 12.93 1.10
C VAL A 356 38.36 12.39 1.92
N LEU A 357 38.13 12.08 3.20
CA LEU A 357 39.06 11.37 4.09
C LEU A 357 39.09 9.87 3.76
N SER A 358 39.56 9.53 2.56
CA SER A 358 39.43 8.19 1.99
C SER A 358 40.40 7.17 2.59
N ASP A 359 41.55 7.61 3.11
CA ASP A 359 42.56 6.74 3.74
C ASP A 359 42.52 6.77 5.29
N GLY A 360 41.36 7.15 5.84
CA GLY A 360 41.03 7.08 7.26
C GLY A 360 41.02 8.44 7.95
N GLY A 361 40.71 8.42 9.25
CA GLY A 361 40.28 9.61 9.97
C GLY A 361 38.84 10.00 9.68
N TRP A 362 38.34 10.97 10.44
CA TRP A 362 36.98 11.51 10.31
C TRP A 362 36.98 13.01 10.55
N VAL A 363 35.97 13.69 10.00
CA VAL A 363 35.64 15.08 10.33
C VAL A 363 35.20 15.11 11.80
N PRO A 364 35.80 15.92 12.68
CA PRO A 364 35.40 16.02 14.09
C PRO A 364 33.91 16.35 14.25
N PRO A 365 33.27 15.93 15.35
CA PRO A 365 31.88 16.30 15.62
C PRO A 365 31.72 17.82 15.73
N PRO A 366 30.53 18.38 15.43
CA PRO A 366 30.22 19.79 15.65
C PRO A 366 30.59 20.24 17.07
N ALA A 367 31.42 21.29 17.18
CA ALA A 367 31.85 21.82 18.46
C ALA A 367 30.66 22.48 19.20
N THR A 368 30.61 22.35 20.52
CA THR A 368 29.47 22.83 21.35
C THR A 368 29.33 24.35 21.42
N ASP A 369 30.34 25.08 20.96
CA ASP A 369 30.36 26.54 20.77
C ASP A 369 29.94 26.97 19.34
N GLY A 370 29.58 26.01 18.48
CA GLY A 370 29.27 26.23 17.06
C GLY A 370 30.49 26.39 16.15
N SER A 371 31.70 26.19 16.66
CA SER A 371 32.94 26.48 15.93
C SER A 371 33.29 25.43 14.87
N VAL A 372 33.04 25.76 13.60
CA VAL A 372 33.44 24.95 12.43
C VAL A 372 34.96 24.89 12.19
N SER A 373 35.75 25.62 12.98
CA SER A 373 37.23 25.69 12.90
C SER A 373 37.96 24.35 12.99
N GLN A 374 37.32 23.30 13.51
CA GLN A 374 37.90 21.98 13.67
C GLN A 374 37.49 21.00 12.55
N LEU A 375 36.48 21.34 11.75
CA LEU A 375 35.96 20.47 10.67
C LEU A 375 36.88 20.44 9.44
N TYR A 376 37.71 21.47 9.26
CA TYR A 376 38.66 21.60 8.17
C TYR A 376 40.03 21.03 8.57
N CYS A 377 40.37 19.86 8.02
CA CYS A 377 41.72 19.30 8.06
C CYS A 377 42.66 20.09 7.11
N PRO A 378 43.97 20.22 7.41
CA PRO A 378 44.92 20.90 6.53
C PRO A 378 45.00 20.26 5.14
N SER A 379 45.16 21.05 4.08
CA SER A 379 45.28 20.56 2.69
C SER A 379 46.52 19.72 2.41
N THR A 380 47.43 19.59 3.39
CA THR A 380 48.60 18.71 3.39
C THR A 380 48.38 17.37 4.12
N ASP A 381 47.16 17.10 4.60
CA ASP A 381 46.82 15.84 5.25
C ASP A 381 46.81 14.68 4.22
N PRO A 382 47.70 13.68 4.34
CA PRO A 382 47.85 12.61 3.34
C PRO A 382 46.65 11.65 3.28
N ARG A 383 45.64 11.83 4.13
CA ARG A 383 44.39 11.05 4.13
C ARG A 383 43.30 11.66 3.23
N GLN A 384 43.48 12.92 2.82
CA GLN A 384 42.59 13.59 1.87
C GLN A 384 42.90 13.13 0.44
N ALA A 385 41.87 12.65 -0.25
CA ALA A 385 41.91 12.42 -1.70
C ALA A 385 40.62 12.95 -2.34
N THR A 386 40.66 13.18 -3.66
CA THR A 386 39.45 13.45 -4.43
C THR A 386 38.60 12.18 -4.50
N ALA A 387 37.28 12.29 -4.35
CA ALA A 387 36.33 11.21 -4.52
C ALA A 387 36.57 10.48 -5.86
N PRO A 388 36.62 9.14 -5.93
CA PRO A 388 36.96 8.43 -7.16
C PRO A 388 36.01 8.78 -8.31
N VAL A 389 36.56 8.97 -9.52
CA VAL A 389 35.75 9.07 -10.73
C VAL A 389 35.12 7.70 -10.98
N GLN A 390 33.80 7.67 -11.09
CA GLN A 390 33.04 6.44 -11.29
C GLN A 390 32.98 6.07 -12.78
N ASP A 391 32.94 4.77 -13.04
CA ASP A 391 32.97 4.20 -14.39
C ASP A 391 31.86 3.14 -14.49
N PRO A 392 30.72 3.46 -15.14
CA PRO A 392 29.58 2.53 -15.29
C PRO A 392 29.93 1.22 -16.00
N SER A 393 31.09 1.12 -16.68
CA SER A 393 31.54 -0.14 -17.27
C SER A 393 32.11 -1.12 -16.22
N ARG A 394 32.61 -0.62 -15.09
CA ARG A 394 33.16 -1.45 -14.00
C ARG A 394 32.08 -2.19 -13.23
N SER A 395 30.94 -1.56 -12.98
CA SER A 395 29.73 -2.19 -12.42
C SER A 395 29.36 -3.48 -13.16
N ARG A 396 29.39 -3.45 -14.50
CA ARG A 396 29.10 -4.61 -15.37
C ARG A 396 30.13 -5.76 -15.26
N THR A 397 31.28 -5.52 -14.65
CA THR A 397 32.47 -6.39 -14.69
C THR A 397 32.90 -6.90 -13.30
N ALA A 398 32.25 -6.44 -12.22
CA ALA A 398 32.51 -6.93 -10.87
C ALA A 398 32.12 -8.41 -10.71
N LEU A 399 32.82 -9.13 -9.83
CA LEU A 399 32.51 -10.52 -9.45
C LEU A 399 31.29 -10.57 -8.52
N ILE A 400 30.13 -10.27 -9.09
CA ILE A 400 28.82 -10.42 -8.47
C ILE A 400 28.52 -11.93 -8.32
N PRO A 401 28.05 -12.41 -7.15
CA PRO A 401 27.68 -13.80 -6.94
C PRO A 401 26.71 -14.34 -8.00
N ARG A 402 26.84 -15.63 -8.32
CA ARG A 402 26.24 -16.28 -9.52
C ARG A 402 24.71 -16.35 -9.55
N GLU A 403 24.05 -15.83 -8.52
CA GLU A 403 22.60 -15.78 -8.33
C GLU A 403 22.04 -14.36 -8.58
N LEU A 404 22.89 -13.32 -8.60
CA LEU A 404 22.53 -11.90 -8.71
C LEU A 404 22.64 -11.34 -10.14
N PHE A 405 22.52 -12.18 -11.18
CA PHE A 405 22.66 -11.79 -12.60
C PHE A 405 21.72 -10.67 -13.07
N TYR A 406 20.64 -10.40 -12.33
CA TYR A 406 19.69 -9.30 -12.58
C TYR A 406 20.32 -7.90 -12.56
N LEU A 407 21.52 -7.73 -11.99
CA LEU A 407 22.27 -6.46 -11.98
C LEU A 407 22.82 -6.06 -13.37
N GLN A 408 22.84 -6.95 -14.37
CA GLN A 408 23.24 -6.59 -15.74
C GLN A 408 22.15 -5.84 -16.55
N ASP A 409 21.00 -5.51 -15.96
CA ASP A 409 19.99 -4.69 -16.63
C ASP A 409 20.35 -3.19 -16.59
N ASN A 410 20.70 -2.65 -17.76
CA ASN A 410 20.98 -1.23 -17.97
C ASN A 410 19.89 -0.28 -17.44
N ARG A 411 18.61 -0.71 -17.32
CA ARG A 411 17.52 0.12 -16.76
C ARG A 411 17.63 0.34 -15.25
N LYS A 412 18.36 -0.51 -14.51
CA LYS A 412 18.64 -0.30 -13.08
C LYS A 412 19.76 0.72 -12.90
N LEU A 413 20.77 0.70 -13.77
CA LEU A 413 21.88 1.66 -13.74
C LEU A 413 21.43 3.11 -14.02
N GLN A 414 20.32 3.34 -14.73
CA GLN A 414 19.73 4.68 -14.91
C GLN A 414 19.06 5.26 -13.64
N GLN A 415 19.02 4.50 -12.54
CA GLN A 415 18.56 4.96 -11.22
C GLN A 415 19.74 5.08 -10.23
N VAL A 416 20.98 4.98 -10.72
CA VAL A 416 22.23 5.14 -9.96
C VAL A 416 22.92 6.41 -10.48
N SER A 417 23.16 7.40 -9.62
CA SER A 417 24.01 8.53 -10.02
C SER A 417 25.47 8.14 -9.89
N PHE A 418 26.17 8.13 -11.03
CA PHE A 418 27.62 7.95 -11.09
C PHE A 418 28.38 9.27 -10.89
N ARG A 419 27.66 10.39 -10.74
CA ARG A 419 28.24 11.74 -10.59
C ARG A 419 28.07 12.30 -9.19
N PHE A 420 26.97 11.95 -8.52
CA PHE A 420 26.46 12.63 -7.35
C PHE A 420 26.00 11.66 -6.25
N GLN A 421 26.11 12.08 -5.00
CA GLN A 421 25.50 11.39 -3.85
C GLN A 421 25.20 12.43 -2.76
N TRP A 422 23.97 12.43 -2.23
CA TRP A 422 23.64 13.16 -1.01
C TRP A 422 24.47 12.67 0.18
N LEU A 423 24.81 13.59 1.08
CA LEU A 423 25.67 13.30 2.24
C LEU A 423 24.82 13.18 3.52
N PRO A 424 24.56 11.97 4.04
CA PRO A 424 23.91 11.80 5.33
C PRO A 424 24.76 12.34 6.48
N CYS A 425 24.09 12.76 7.55
CA CYS A 425 24.70 12.93 8.86
C CYS A 425 24.71 11.61 9.64
N GLU A 426 25.64 11.51 10.58
CA GLU A 426 25.87 10.32 11.39
C GLU A 426 25.15 10.40 12.74
N VAL A 427 24.28 9.41 13.00
CA VAL A 427 23.39 9.40 14.15
C VAL A 427 23.74 8.22 15.06
N GLU A 428 24.25 8.51 16.25
CA GLU A 428 24.53 7.50 17.28
C GLU A 428 23.43 7.51 18.35
N PHE A 429 23.15 6.36 18.97
CA PHE A 429 22.16 6.29 20.05
C PHE A 429 22.78 6.82 21.35
N ALA A 430 22.10 7.78 21.98
CA ALA A 430 22.62 8.52 23.14
C ALA A 430 22.59 7.70 24.44
N GLU A 431 21.74 6.66 24.50
CA GLU A 431 21.48 5.85 25.68
C GLU A 431 21.72 4.35 25.43
N PRO A 432 21.90 3.51 26.47
CA PRO A 432 22.05 2.05 26.32
C PRO A 432 20.80 1.34 25.78
N SER A 433 19.63 1.97 25.86
CA SER A 433 18.31 1.46 25.48
C SER A 433 17.43 2.60 24.94
N GLY A 434 16.30 2.30 24.31
CA GLY A 434 15.38 3.32 23.78
C GLY A 434 15.89 4.07 22.55
N THR A 435 15.10 5.02 22.05
CA THR A 435 15.31 5.68 20.74
C THR A 435 16.02 7.04 20.81
N ALA A 436 16.48 7.47 21.98
CA ALA A 436 17.25 8.71 22.13
C ALA A 436 18.54 8.65 21.28
N VAL A 437 18.77 9.68 20.46
CA VAL A 437 19.90 9.77 19.52
C VAL A 437 20.65 11.09 19.65
N ARG A 438 21.87 11.11 19.12
CA ARG A 438 22.73 12.28 18.98
C ARG A 438 23.37 12.30 17.59
N ILE A 439 23.46 13.48 16.99
CA ILE A 439 24.15 13.71 15.73
C ILE A 439 25.64 13.94 16.00
N THR A 440 26.49 13.24 15.23
CA THR A 440 27.94 13.10 15.48
C THR A 440 28.83 13.60 14.34
N SER A 441 28.23 14.00 13.24
CA SER A 441 28.85 14.79 12.16
C SER A 441 27.94 15.98 11.82
N TYR A 442 28.37 16.91 10.96
CA TYR A 442 27.49 18.03 10.58
C TYR A 442 26.33 17.56 9.68
N ILE A 443 25.18 18.21 9.74
CA ILE A 443 24.11 18.08 8.74
C ILE A 443 24.52 18.92 7.52
N ASN A 444 24.45 18.35 6.31
CA ASN A 444 24.82 19.08 5.10
C ASN A 444 24.02 20.39 4.96
N ASN A 445 24.70 21.49 4.65
CA ASN A 445 24.18 22.87 4.58
C ASN A 445 23.56 23.47 5.86
N LEU A 446 23.45 22.75 6.98
CA LEU A 446 23.03 23.33 8.26
C LEU A 446 24.25 23.63 9.15
N HIS A 447 24.67 24.90 9.20
CA HIS A 447 25.86 25.31 9.93
C HIS A 447 25.76 24.98 11.45
N PRO A 448 26.77 24.33 12.06
CA PRO A 448 26.82 23.95 13.49
C PRO A 448 26.44 24.99 14.56
N SER A 449 26.49 26.29 14.26
CA SER A 449 26.01 27.33 15.19
C SER A 449 24.51 27.21 15.50
N HIS A 450 23.73 26.54 14.65
CA HIS A 450 22.30 26.30 14.84
C HIS A 450 22.05 25.13 15.82
N THR A 451 22.67 25.17 16.99
CA THR A 451 22.64 24.09 18.00
C THR A 451 21.21 23.70 18.43
N GLN A 452 20.28 24.66 18.46
CA GLN A 452 18.86 24.42 18.69
C GLN A 452 18.23 23.59 17.56
N ALA A 453 18.53 23.88 16.29
CA ALA A 453 18.03 23.12 15.15
C ALA A 453 18.58 21.68 15.16
N TYR A 454 19.87 21.48 15.45
CA TYR A 454 20.43 20.13 15.64
C TYR A 454 19.69 19.36 16.73
N SER A 455 19.46 19.97 17.90
CA SER A 455 18.76 19.29 19.02
C SER A 455 17.29 18.98 18.72
N ALA A 456 16.59 19.85 17.98
CA ALA A 456 15.22 19.61 17.54
C ALA A 456 15.15 18.49 16.46
N ILE A 457 16.15 18.41 15.57
CA ILE A 457 16.27 17.34 14.57
C ILE A 457 16.66 16.00 15.23
N GLU A 458 17.53 15.98 16.25
CA GLU A 458 17.81 14.79 17.08
C GLU A 458 16.54 14.22 17.71
N LYS A 459 15.68 15.07 18.27
CA LYS A 459 14.36 14.68 18.79
C LYS A 459 13.43 14.15 17.69
N LEU A 460 13.42 14.79 16.52
CA LEU A 460 12.60 14.36 15.38
C LEU A 460 13.01 12.97 14.86
N ILE A 461 14.32 12.68 14.77
CA ILE A 461 14.85 11.35 14.43
C ILE A 461 14.48 10.33 15.53
N SER A 462 14.64 10.67 16.80
CA SER A 462 14.26 9.83 17.96
C SER A 462 12.78 9.41 17.91
N TYR A 463 11.90 10.30 17.45
CA TYR A 463 10.47 10.03 17.27
C TYR A 463 10.17 9.19 16.02
N ALA A 464 10.91 9.39 14.92
CA ALA A 464 10.70 8.66 13.66
C ALA A 464 10.97 7.15 13.82
N ILE A 465 12.01 6.78 14.58
CA ILE A 465 12.48 5.39 14.76
C ILE A 465 11.35 4.44 15.16
N GLY A 466 10.51 4.83 16.13
CA GLY A 466 9.40 3.99 16.60
C GLY A 466 8.37 3.65 15.52
N SER A 467 8.16 4.54 14.55
CA SER A 467 7.27 4.32 13.39
C SER A 467 8.00 3.68 12.20
N TRP A 468 9.27 3.98 11.96
CA TRP A 468 10.10 3.24 11.00
C TRP A 468 10.14 1.74 11.33
N ASN A 469 10.26 1.37 12.61
CA ASN A 469 10.12 0.00 13.10
C ASN A 469 8.78 -0.69 12.77
N LYS A 470 7.72 0.09 12.49
CA LYS A 470 6.42 -0.44 12.06
C LYS A 470 6.32 -0.55 10.54
N VAL A 471 6.86 0.40 9.77
CA VAL A 471 6.64 0.48 8.32
C VAL A 471 7.78 -0.08 7.45
N LEU A 472 9.00 -0.23 7.97
CA LEU A 472 10.12 -0.86 7.26
C LEU A 472 9.80 -2.33 6.93
N VAL A 473 10.05 -2.71 5.67
CA VAL A 473 9.74 -4.04 5.15
C VAL A 473 11.02 -4.80 4.82
N LYS A 474 11.06 -6.10 5.10
CA LYS A 474 12.26 -6.95 4.99
C LYS A 474 11.94 -8.28 4.28
N GLY A 475 12.84 -8.75 3.43
CA GLY A 475 12.66 -9.98 2.68
C GLY A 475 11.50 -9.92 1.68
N THR A 476 10.91 -11.09 1.39
CA THR A 476 9.87 -11.25 0.36
C THR A 476 8.45 -10.92 0.83
N GLY A 477 8.21 -10.85 2.13
CA GLY A 477 6.89 -10.63 2.73
C GLY A 477 6.55 -9.16 3.01
N GLY A 478 5.25 -8.88 3.12
CA GLY A 478 4.70 -7.59 3.58
C GLY A 478 4.62 -7.47 5.11
N ARG A 479 3.98 -6.40 5.59
CA ARG A 479 3.75 -6.10 7.02
C ARG A 479 2.37 -6.54 7.54
N MET A 480 1.41 -6.77 6.65
CA MET A 480 0.06 -7.24 6.98
C MET A 480 -0.41 -8.27 5.95
N PRO A 481 -1.28 -9.23 6.33
CA PRO A 481 -2.03 -10.04 5.39
C PRO A 481 -3.28 -9.32 4.87
N ARG A 482 -3.84 -9.86 3.78
CA ARG A 482 -5.19 -9.53 3.28
C ARG A 482 -6.22 -9.65 4.40
N ARG A 483 -7.24 -8.79 4.37
CA ARG A 483 -8.49 -8.92 5.14
C ARG A 483 -9.51 -9.75 4.35
N ILE A 484 -9.39 -9.74 3.02
CA ILE A 484 -10.25 -10.46 2.07
C ILE A 484 -9.33 -11.25 1.13
N TYR A 485 -9.23 -12.56 1.34
CA TYR A 485 -8.48 -13.46 0.44
C TYR A 485 -9.46 -14.30 -0.37
N THR A 486 -9.38 -14.26 -1.68
CA THR A 486 -10.32 -14.93 -2.58
C THR A 486 -9.73 -15.17 -3.97
N TYR A 487 -10.17 -16.26 -4.60
CA TYR A 487 -9.97 -16.57 -6.02
C TYR A 487 -11.24 -16.35 -6.86
N GLY A 488 -12.35 -15.87 -6.28
CA GLY A 488 -13.65 -15.70 -6.95
C GLY A 488 -14.61 -14.71 -6.28
N VAL A 489 -15.87 -14.72 -6.72
CA VAL A 489 -16.95 -13.81 -6.26
C VAL A 489 -18.26 -14.56 -5.99
N THR A 490 -19.16 -13.95 -5.24
CA THR A 490 -20.41 -14.55 -4.71
C THR A 490 -21.63 -14.34 -5.64
N ASP A 491 -22.73 -15.03 -5.33
CA ASP A 491 -23.99 -15.12 -6.09
C ASP A 491 -23.91 -15.91 -7.42
N ARG A 492 -23.37 -17.14 -7.38
CA ARG A 492 -23.55 -18.14 -8.44
C ARG A 492 -24.59 -19.19 -8.06
N GLU A 493 -25.75 -19.16 -8.72
CA GLU A 493 -26.41 -20.40 -9.15
C GLU A 493 -25.56 -21.01 -10.30
N GLU A 494 -25.76 -22.28 -10.63
CA GLU A 494 -24.68 -23.14 -11.17
C GLU A 494 -24.21 -22.80 -12.62
N GLU A 495 -23.02 -23.32 -12.97
CA GLU A 495 -22.36 -23.30 -14.30
C GLU A 495 -21.60 -22.01 -14.72
N CYS A 496 -21.26 -21.89 -16.02
CA CYS A 496 -20.12 -21.09 -16.51
C CYS A 496 -20.53 -19.93 -17.42
N LEU A 497 -20.02 -18.72 -17.15
CA LEU A 497 -20.43 -17.46 -17.80
C LEU A 497 -20.11 -17.33 -19.30
N MET A 498 -19.39 -18.28 -19.90
CA MET A 498 -19.20 -18.35 -21.35
C MET A 498 -20.48 -18.77 -22.10
N ASP A 499 -21.40 -19.45 -21.40
CA ASP A 499 -22.58 -20.10 -21.99
C ASP A 499 -23.91 -19.58 -21.40
N VAL A 500 -23.89 -18.54 -20.56
CA VAL A 500 -25.10 -17.98 -19.94
C VAL A 500 -25.75 -16.96 -20.89
N GLU A 501 -26.80 -17.41 -21.57
CA GLU A 501 -27.71 -16.58 -22.39
C GLU A 501 -28.85 -15.98 -21.54
N PRO A 502 -29.61 -14.97 -22.06
CA PRO A 502 -30.86 -14.53 -21.45
C PRO A 502 -31.90 -15.67 -21.36
N PRO A 503 -32.87 -15.60 -20.42
CA PRO A 503 -33.82 -16.69 -20.18
C PRO A 503 -34.54 -17.15 -21.45
N GLU A 504 -34.63 -18.46 -21.69
CA GLU A 504 -35.18 -19.05 -22.94
C GLU A 504 -36.59 -18.57 -23.30
N ASP A 505 -37.39 -18.17 -22.30
CA ASP A 505 -38.77 -17.70 -22.51
C ASP A 505 -38.86 -16.19 -22.84
N ILE A 506 -37.75 -15.46 -22.69
CA ILE A 506 -37.50 -14.07 -23.10
C ILE A 506 -36.65 -14.02 -24.37
N LEU A 507 -35.64 -14.89 -24.53
CA LEU A 507 -34.83 -15.03 -25.75
C LEU A 507 -34.83 -16.50 -26.23
N PRO A 508 -35.75 -16.90 -27.12
CA PRO A 508 -35.94 -18.30 -27.54
C PRO A 508 -34.91 -18.75 -28.60
N VAL A 509 -33.65 -18.35 -28.46
CA VAL A 509 -32.57 -18.57 -29.44
C VAL A 509 -31.81 -19.84 -29.09
N VAL A 510 -31.97 -20.88 -29.91
CA VAL A 510 -30.98 -21.96 -29.99
C VAL A 510 -29.79 -21.46 -30.81
N TRP A 511 -28.55 -21.76 -30.39
CA TRP A 511 -27.32 -21.40 -31.11
C TRP A 511 -27.48 -21.53 -32.65
N ASN A 512 -27.37 -20.41 -33.36
CA ASN A 512 -27.59 -20.24 -34.81
C ASN A 512 -29.06 -20.18 -35.30
N GLN A 513 -30.04 -19.73 -34.50
CA GLN A 513 -31.40 -19.43 -34.97
C GLN A 513 -31.82 -17.97 -34.69
N GLU A 514 -31.92 -17.15 -35.75
CA GLU A 514 -32.43 -15.78 -35.68
C GLU A 514 -33.91 -15.72 -35.26
N ILE A 515 -34.30 -14.71 -34.48
CA ILE A 515 -35.70 -14.40 -34.19
C ILE A 515 -36.37 -13.86 -35.47
N THR A 516 -37.00 -14.74 -36.26
CA THR A 516 -37.62 -14.33 -37.54
C THR A 516 -39.11 -14.04 -37.39
N ARG A 517 -39.52 -12.79 -37.63
CA ARG A 517 -40.94 -12.35 -37.65
C ARG A 517 -41.85 -13.10 -38.65
N ARG A 518 -41.27 -13.93 -39.52
CA ARG A 518 -41.99 -14.81 -40.46
C ARG A 518 -42.46 -16.13 -39.83
N ALA A 519 -41.92 -16.51 -38.66
CA ALA A 519 -42.27 -17.75 -37.97
C ALA A 519 -43.56 -17.64 -37.13
N TRP A 520 -43.95 -16.42 -36.74
CA TRP A 520 -45.03 -16.17 -35.77
C TRP A 520 -46.16 -15.32 -36.37
N SER A 521 -47.38 -15.46 -35.83
CA SER A 521 -48.51 -14.57 -36.14
C SER A 521 -48.35 -13.19 -35.49
N PRO A 522 -49.06 -12.15 -35.95
CA PRO A 522 -49.05 -10.82 -35.32
C PRO A 522 -49.42 -10.85 -33.82
N GLU A 523 -50.36 -11.71 -33.44
CA GLU A 523 -50.83 -11.89 -32.06
C GLU A 523 -49.77 -12.56 -31.19
N GLN A 524 -49.02 -13.52 -31.74
CA GLN A 524 -47.88 -14.14 -31.07
C GLN A 524 -46.72 -13.15 -30.89
N TRP A 525 -46.44 -12.32 -31.90
CA TRP A 525 -45.43 -11.26 -31.80
C TRP A 525 -45.78 -10.24 -30.70
N GLU A 526 -47.02 -9.75 -30.64
CA GLU A 526 -47.41 -8.77 -29.63
C GLU A 526 -47.45 -9.36 -28.20
N SER A 527 -47.82 -10.63 -28.07
CA SER A 527 -47.75 -11.38 -26.80
C SER A 527 -46.30 -11.51 -26.30
N TYR A 528 -45.36 -11.82 -27.20
CA TYR A 528 -43.92 -11.85 -26.87
C TYR A 528 -43.37 -10.45 -26.53
N CYS A 529 -43.65 -9.43 -27.34
CA CYS A 529 -43.23 -8.06 -27.05
C CYS A 529 -43.78 -7.57 -25.70
N THR A 530 -44.94 -8.05 -25.26
CA THR A 530 -45.47 -7.76 -23.92
C THR A 530 -44.59 -8.34 -22.82
N LYS A 531 -44.16 -9.60 -22.90
CA LYS A 531 -43.16 -10.17 -21.99
C LYS A 531 -41.84 -9.38 -21.98
N VAL A 532 -41.35 -8.99 -23.16
CA VAL A 532 -40.09 -8.24 -23.27
C VAL A 532 -40.23 -6.89 -22.58
N ARG A 533 -41.37 -6.19 -22.68
CA ARG A 533 -41.63 -4.96 -21.92
C ARG A 533 -41.62 -5.21 -20.42
N GLU A 534 -42.23 -6.30 -19.93
CA GLU A 534 -42.18 -6.69 -18.52
C GLU A 534 -40.74 -6.95 -18.03
N TYR A 535 -39.90 -7.56 -18.87
CA TYR A 535 -38.47 -7.77 -18.60
C TYR A 535 -37.66 -6.45 -18.62
N LEU A 536 -37.95 -5.52 -19.54
CA LEU A 536 -37.31 -4.20 -19.58
C LEU A 536 -37.64 -3.32 -18.35
N ILE A 537 -38.79 -3.54 -17.69
CA ILE A 537 -39.23 -2.81 -16.48
C ILE A 537 -38.47 -3.22 -15.20
N LEU A 538 -37.78 -4.36 -15.20
CA LEU A 538 -36.97 -4.80 -14.04
C LEU A 538 -35.92 -3.73 -13.69
N PRO A 539 -35.64 -3.46 -12.39
CA PRO A 539 -34.66 -2.43 -12.03
C PRO A 539 -33.25 -2.82 -12.50
N ASP A 540 -32.58 -1.93 -13.23
CA ASP A 540 -31.18 -2.12 -13.62
C ASP A 540 -30.29 -2.20 -12.36
N VAL A 541 -29.30 -3.10 -12.38
CA VAL A 541 -28.27 -3.18 -11.33
C VAL A 541 -27.30 -2.00 -11.49
N ASP A 542 -26.78 -1.47 -10.39
CA ASP A 542 -25.76 -0.44 -10.42
C ASP A 542 -24.48 -0.94 -11.14
N PRO A 543 -23.84 -0.14 -12.03
CA PRO A 543 -22.68 -0.55 -12.83
C PRO A 543 -21.52 -1.15 -12.02
N LYS A 544 -21.36 -0.75 -10.76
CA LYS A 544 -20.36 -1.22 -9.79
C LYS A 544 -20.48 -2.72 -9.50
N TYR A 545 -21.70 -3.26 -9.54
CA TYR A 545 -22.01 -4.67 -9.25
C TYR A 545 -22.40 -5.50 -10.49
N ARG A 546 -22.58 -4.88 -11.66
CA ARG A 546 -22.81 -5.64 -12.91
C ARG A 546 -21.63 -6.56 -13.22
N VAL A 547 -21.89 -7.77 -13.69
CA VAL A 547 -20.87 -8.68 -14.23
C VAL A 547 -20.27 -8.06 -15.50
N PHE A 548 -21.11 -7.85 -16.51
CA PHE A 548 -20.68 -7.44 -17.83
C PHE A 548 -20.38 -5.94 -17.92
N ALA A 549 -19.57 -5.57 -18.93
CA ALA A 549 -19.41 -4.21 -19.40
C ALA A 549 -20.45 -3.91 -20.51
N PRO A 550 -20.78 -2.64 -20.78
CA PRO A 550 -21.59 -2.27 -21.94
C PRO A 550 -20.82 -2.55 -23.23
N GLU A 551 -21.52 -3.03 -24.26
CA GLU A 551 -20.98 -3.19 -25.61
C GLU A 551 -21.08 -1.88 -26.41
N PRO A 552 -20.24 -1.66 -27.45
CA PRO A 552 -20.27 -0.44 -28.26
C PRO A 552 -21.58 -0.15 -29.02
N GLY A 553 -22.52 -1.09 -29.03
CA GLY A 553 -23.88 -0.93 -29.58
C GLY A 553 -24.99 -0.80 -28.53
N ASP A 554 -24.68 -0.88 -27.22
CA ASP A 554 -25.69 -0.78 -26.17
C ASP A 554 -26.24 0.66 -26.04
N PRO A 555 -27.55 0.84 -25.75
CA PRO A 555 -28.10 2.14 -25.41
C PRO A 555 -27.45 2.73 -24.14
N PRO A 556 -27.30 4.07 -24.05
CA PRO A 556 -26.58 4.72 -22.94
C PRO A 556 -27.07 4.29 -21.56
N GLU A 557 -26.14 4.02 -20.64
CA GLU A 557 -26.48 3.43 -19.33
C GLU A 557 -27.44 4.27 -18.46
N THR A 558 -27.57 5.56 -18.76
CA THR A 558 -28.48 6.51 -18.09
C THR A 558 -29.92 6.45 -18.60
N GLU A 559 -30.19 5.78 -19.71
CA GLU A 559 -31.50 5.77 -20.39
C GLU A 559 -32.35 4.56 -19.96
N ASP A 560 -33.67 4.78 -19.83
CA ASP A 560 -34.66 3.72 -19.68
C ASP A 560 -34.82 2.96 -21.02
N LEU A 561 -34.43 1.68 -21.01
CA LEU A 561 -34.49 0.80 -22.18
C LEU A 561 -35.92 0.59 -22.71
N LEU A 562 -36.96 0.76 -21.88
CA LEU A 562 -38.35 0.70 -22.35
C LEU A 562 -38.75 1.98 -23.09
N ALA A 563 -38.42 3.15 -22.55
CA ALA A 563 -38.67 4.45 -23.20
C ALA A 563 -37.84 4.64 -24.49
N TRP A 564 -36.66 4.02 -24.57
CA TRP A 564 -35.77 4.07 -25.74
C TRP A 564 -36.35 3.35 -26.98
N MET A 565 -37.19 2.34 -26.80
CA MET A 565 -37.68 1.47 -27.89
C MET A 565 -38.84 2.09 -28.68
N THR A 566 -38.56 2.57 -29.90
CA THR A 566 -39.59 3.12 -30.81
C THR A 566 -40.51 2.04 -31.41
N PRO A 567 -41.68 2.40 -31.97
CA PRO A 567 -42.56 1.45 -32.67
C PRO A 567 -41.88 0.70 -33.83
N GLU A 568 -40.92 1.33 -34.50
CA GLU A 568 -40.12 0.75 -35.58
C GLU A 568 -39.13 -0.29 -35.04
N MET A 569 -38.55 -0.05 -33.86
CA MET A 569 -37.68 -1.01 -33.17
C MET A 569 -38.49 -2.22 -32.69
N TRP A 570 -39.67 -2.02 -32.07
CA TRP A 570 -40.62 -3.10 -31.72
C TRP A 570 -41.14 -3.89 -32.93
N ALA A 571 -41.06 -3.33 -34.14
CA ALA A 571 -41.40 -4.01 -35.39
C ALA A 571 -40.24 -4.83 -35.99
N SER A 572 -39.02 -4.70 -35.44
CA SER A 572 -37.79 -5.28 -35.97
C SER A 572 -37.17 -6.26 -34.95
N PRO A 573 -37.18 -7.58 -35.21
CA PRO A 573 -36.69 -8.55 -34.24
C PRO A 573 -35.23 -8.37 -33.80
N ALA A 574 -34.36 -7.87 -34.68
CA ALA A 574 -32.97 -7.58 -34.34
C ALA A 574 -32.85 -6.57 -33.19
N HIS A 575 -33.57 -5.44 -33.27
CA HIS A 575 -33.59 -4.44 -32.19
C HIS A 575 -34.22 -4.97 -30.90
N VAL A 576 -35.16 -5.92 -31.01
CA VAL A 576 -35.74 -6.60 -29.84
C VAL A 576 -34.75 -7.59 -29.22
N GLU A 577 -33.89 -8.26 -30.00
CA GLU A 577 -32.79 -9.07 -29.46
C GLU A 577 -31.69 -8.17 -28.84
N GLU A 578 -31.29 -7.10 -29.53
CA GLU A 578 -30.31 -6.12 -29.05
C GLU A 578 -30.72 -5.53 -27.69
N ILE A 579 -31.98 -5.09 -27.52
CA ILE A 579 -32.46 -4.52 -26.25
C ILE A 579 -32.55 -5.58 -25.13
N ILE A 580 -32.83 -6.85 -25.46
CA ILE A 580 -32.83 -7.95 -24.49
C ILE A 580 -31.40 -8.25 -24.01
N ARG A 581 -30.42 -8.28 -24.92
CA ARG A 581 -29.00 -8.51 -24.59
C ARG A 581 -28.42 -7.33 -23.80
N ALA A 582 -28.74 -6.10 -24.16
CA ALA A 582 -28.44 -4.90 -23.37
C ALA A 582 -29.04 -4.98 -21.95
N LYS A 583 -30.33 -5.33 -21.83
CA LYS A 583 -31.00 -5.47 -20.53
C LYS A 583 -30.40 -6.58 -19.67
N PHE A 584 -30.08 -7.72 -20.28
CA PHE A 584 -29.41 -8.85 -19.63
C PHE A 584 -28.07 -8.41 -19.01
N ARG A 585 -27.22 -7.69 -19.77
CA ARG A 585 -25.97 -7.11 -19.26
C ARG A 585 -26.19 -6.16 -18.07
N ARG A 586 -27.30 -5.40 -18.05
CA ARG A 586 -27.68 -4.52 -16.94
C ARG A 586 -28.29 -5.21 -15.72
N LEU A 587 -28.80 -6.44 -15.85
CA LEU A 587 -29.42 -7.20 -14.76
C LEU A 587 -28.48 -8.21 -14.09
N HIS A 588 -27.44 -8.69 -14.78
CA HIS A 588 -26.52 -9.68 -14.23
C HIS A 588 -25.53 -9.06 -13.24
N ARG A 589 -25.60 -9.47 -11.97
CA ARG A 589 -24.80 -8.95 -10.86
C ARG A 589 -23.81 -9.98 -10.30
N PHE A 590 -22.74 -9.50 -9.66
CA PHE A 590 -21.93 -10.28 -8.72
C PHE A 590 -21.93 -9.62 -7.34
N SER A 591 -21.72 -10.42 -6.30
CA SER A 591 -21.55 -9.92 -4.93
C SER A 591 -20.07 -9.96 -4.53
N TYR A 592 -19.49 -8.80 -4.23
CA TYR A 592 -18.11 -8.67 -3.76
C TYR A 592 -17.87 -9.55 -2.52
N PRO A 593 -16.72 -10.24 -2.42
CA PRO A 593 -16.36 -11.02 -1.24
C PRO A 593 -16.07 -10.08 -0.06
N GLU A 594 -16.45 -10.51 1.14
CA GLU A 594 -16.43 -9.68 2.36
C GLU A 594 -15.47 -10.24 3.42
N PRO A 595 -14.91 -9.38 4.30
CA PRO A 595 -14.03 -9.84 5.37
C PRO A 595 -14.81 -10.62 6.44
N GLY A 596 -14.10 -11.46 7.19
CA GLY A 596 -14.71 -12.30 8.24
C GLY A 596 -15.36 -13.59 7.77
N ILE A 597 -15.44 -13.86 6.46
CA ILE A 597 -16.01 -15.12 5.93
C ILE A 597 -15.03 -16.30 6.11
N SER A 598 -13.76 -16.16 5.69
CA SER A 598 -12.79 -17.27 5.68
C SER A 598 -11.91 -17.38 6.93
N TYR A 599 -11.75 -16.28 7.67
CA TYR A 599 -11.06 -16.19 8.96
C TYR A 599 -11.54 -14.95 9.72
N THR A 600 -11.52 -14.99 11.06
CA THR A 600 -11.97 -13.86 11.90
C THR A 600 -10.91 -12.76 12.00
N TYR A 601 -11.29 -11.60 12.54
CA TYR A 601 -10.34 -10.53 12.87
C TYR A 601 -9.22 -10.98 13.83
N GLU A 602 -9.57 -11.86 14.78
CA GLU A 602 -8.61 -12.42 15.73
C GLU A 602 -7.69 -13.48 15.09
N ASP A 603 -8.15 -14.19 14.07
CA ASP A 603 -7.30 -15.09 13.26
C ASP A 603 -6.34 -14.27 12.39
N TRP A 604 -6.82 -13.20 11.77
CA TRP A 604 -5.99 -12.24 11.01
C TRP A 604 -4.87 -11.66 11.87
N LYS A 605 -5.18 -11.22 13.10
CA LYS A 605 -4.19 -10.78 14.11
C LYS A 605 -3.17 -11.85 14.51
N ARG A 606 -3.50 -13.13 14.37
CA ARG A 606 -2.57 -14.27 14.59
C ARG A 606 -1.83 -14.70 13.31
N GLY A 607 -2.07 -14.02 12.19
CA GLY A 607 -1.54 -14.40 10.88
C GLY A 607 -2.19 -15.65 10.29
N GLN A 608 -3.32 -16.12 10.84
CA GLN A 608 -4.00 -17.36 10.47
C GLN A 608 -4.89 -17.17 9.23
N THR A 609 -4.28 -16.68 8.15
CA THR A 609 -4.94 -16.19 6.93
C THR A 609 -4.80 -17.12 5.73
N ALA A 610 -4.38 -18.38 5.92
CA ALA A 610 -4.20 -19.36 4.83
C ALA A 610 -5.49 -19.75 4.09
N ASN A 611 -6.67 -19.48 4.65
CA ASN A 611 -7.95 -19.89 4.04
C ASN A 611 -8.51 -18.75 3.16
N PRO A 612 -8.60 -18.90 1.82
CA PRO A 612 -9.37 -18.00 0.99
C PRO A 612 -10.88 -18.32 1.08
N ILE A 613 -11.72 -17.34 0.75
CA ILE A 613 -13.19 -17.45 0.71
C ILE A 613 -13.63 -18.41 -0.40
N PHE A 614 -13.12 -18.18 -1.60
CA PHE A 614 -13.17 -19.13 -2.71
C PHE A 614 -11.78 -19.70 -2.93
N GLY A 615 -11.66 -21.03 -2.94
CA GLY A 615 -10.39 -21.73 -3.23
C GLY A 615 -9.98 -21.64 -4.70
N PRO A 616 -8.71 -21.91 -5.01
CA PRO A 616 -8.22 -21.84 -6.38
C PRO A 616 -8.83 -22.92 -7.29
N TRP A 617 -9.16 -22.53 -8.52
CA TRP A 617 -9.67 -23.40 -9.57
C TRP A 617 -8.60 -24.38 -10.07
N LEU A 618 -8.92 -25.67 -10.06
CA LEU A 618 -7.96 -26.77 -10.15
C LEU A 618 -7.56 -27.18 -11.59
N TRP A 619 -7.45 -26.22 -12.52
CA TRP A 619 -7.21 -26.51 -13.95
C TRP A 619 -5.71 -26.54 -14.36
N ASP A 620 -4.81 -25.89 -13.61
CA ASP A 620 -3.36 -26.15 -13.69
C ASP A 620 -2.74 -26.20 -12.28
N HIS A 621 -1.67 -26.98 -12.12
CA HIS A 621 -1.05 -27.29 -10.84
C HIS A 621 -0.01 -26.24 -10.38
N LYS A 622 -0.13 -24.98 -10.82
CA LYS A 622 0.92 -23.94 -10.67
C LYS A 622 0.53 -22.69 -9.88
N PHE A 623 -0.47 -22.75 -9.01
CA PHE A 623 -0.74 -21.67 -8.05
C PHE A 623 0.11 -21.84 -6.77
N ASP A 624 0.58 -20.72 -6.18
CA ASP A 624 1.18 -20.74 -4.85
C ASP A 624 0.16 -21.29 -3.84
N SER A 625 0.51 -22.36 -3.12
CA SER A 625 -0.38 -22.90 -2.08
C SER A 625 -0.62 -21.83 -1.01
N PRO A 626 -1.89 -21.54 -0.63
CA PRO A 626 -2.23 -20.55 0.39
C PRO A 626 -1.47 -20.74 1.71
N ARG A 627 -1.00 -19.63 2.32
CA ARG A 627 -0.19 -19.66 3.56
C ARG A 627 -0.67 -18.65 4.59
N ASN A 628 -0.32 -18.94 5.84
CA ASN A 628 -0.40 -18.00 6.96
C ASN A 628 0.66 -16.89 6.79
N HIS A 629 0.45 -15.79 7.50
CA HIS A 629 1.34 -14.63 7.47
C HIS A 629 2.31 -14.63 8.65
N ASP A 630 3.59 -14.76 8.34
CA ASP A 630 4.67 -14.77 9.33
C ASP A 630 5.05 -13.33 9.75
N TYR A 631 4.38 -12.81 10.78
CA TYR A 631 4.69 -11.51 11.36
C TYR A 631 6.13 -11.43 11.91
N TYR A 632 6.83 -10.34 11.62
CA TYR A 632 8.18 -10.07 12.10
C TYR A 632 8.34 -8.67 12.71
N SER A 633 9.25 -8.55 13.67
CA SER A 633 9.62 -7.29 14.33
C SER A 633 10.85 -6.64 13.70
N VAL A 634 10.81 -5.31 13.56
CA VAL A 634 12.01 -4.48 13.32
C VAL A 634 12.24 -3.64 14.57
N SER A 635 13.49 -3.51 14.99
CA SER A 635 13.95 -2.57 16.02
C SER A 635 15.29 -2.03 15.58
N LEU A 636 15.31 -0.82 15.04
CA LEU A 636 16.53 -0.13 14.61
C LEU A 636 17.47 0.10 15.80
N GLU A 637 16.88 0.44 16.95
CA GLU A 637 17.55 0.77 18.20
C GLU A 637 18.12 -0.43 18.95
N ASP A 638 17.68 -1.67 18.68
CA ASP A 638 18.37 -2.87 19.19
C ASP A 638 19.33 -3.47 18.15
N GLN A 639 18.98 -3.45 16.86
CA GLN A 639 19.77 -4.07 15.80
C GLN A 639 21.02 -3.26 15.44
N PHE A 640 20.94 -1.94 15.38
CA PHE A 640 22.00 -1.07 14.85
C PHE A 640 22.66 -0.16 15.89
N ARG A 641 22.38 -0.32 17.20
CA ARG A 641 22.87 0.58 18.27
C ARG A 641 24.38 0.86 18.24
N LYS A 642 25.18 -0.15 17.89
CA LYS A 642 26.66 -0.08 17.84
C LYS A 642 27.21 0.55 16.55
N GLN A 643 26.39 0.64 15.51
CA GLN A 643 26.75 1.08 14.16
C GLN A 643 26.24 2.50 13.87
N GLY A 644 25.16 2.90 14.56
CA GLY A 644 24.44 4.14 14.29
C GLY A 644 23.55 4.04 13.05
N LEU A 645 22.82 5.11 12.78
CA LEU A 645 22.01 5.31 11.59
C LEU A 645 22.66 6.40 10.72
N GLN A 646 22.40 6.36 9.41
CA GLN A 646 22.71 7.45 8.49
C GLN A 646 21.39 8.12 8.08
N VAL A 647 21.29 9.44 8.29
CA VAL A 647 20.07 10.21 8.01
C VAL A 647 20.40 11.41 7.12
N ILE A 648 19.71 11.53 6.00
CA ILE A 648 19.73 12.72 5.14
C ILE A 648 18.59 13.63 5.61
N VAL A 649 18.85 14.94 5.69
CA VAL A 649 17.91 15.93 6.21
C VAL A 649 17.63 16.99 5.15
N GLN A 650 16.36 17.27 4.91
CA GLN A 650 15.89 18.46 4.20
C GLN A 650 15.01 19.29 5.15
N VAL A 651 15.09 20.61 5.03
CA VAL A 651 14.11 21.53 5.62
C VAL A 651 13.64 22.44 4.50
N PHE A 652 12.34 22.50 4.22
CA PHE A 652 11.80 23.28 3.10
C PHE A 652 10.60 24.15 3.52
N SER A 653 10.35 25.18 2.71
CA SER A 653 9.18 26.04 2.77
C SER A 653 8.49 26.05 1.41
N ILE A 654 7.17 25.89 1.38
CA ILE A 654 6.31 26.21 0.23
C ILE A 654 5.54 27.46 0.65
N ASP A 655 5.94 28.61 0.16
CA ASP A 655 5.22 29.87 0.37
C ASP A 655 4.39 30.19 -0.87
N LEU A 656 3.15 30.64 -0.68
CA LEU A 656 2.22 31.06 -1.72
C LEU A 656 1.84 32.52 -1.46
N THR A 657 1.93 33.39 -2.47
CA THR A 657 1.49 34.79 -2.35
C THR A 657 0.29 35.11 -3.26
N PRO A 658 -0.48 36.17 -2.96
CA PRO A 658 -1.47 36.71 -3.88
C PRO A 658 -0.88 37.26 -5.19
N GLU A 659 0.43 37.54 -5.26
CA GLU A 659 1.08 38.16 -6.42
C GLU A 659 1.57 37.17 -7.51
N ASP A 660 1.75 35.88 -7.20
CA ASP A 660 2.37 34.89 -8.13
C ASP A 660 1.42 34.35 -9.22
N CYS A 661 0.50 35.18 -9.71
CA CYS A 661 -0.42 34.82 -10.77
C CYS A 661 0.33 34.66 -12.11
N GLY A 662 0.57 33.41 -12.53
CA GLY A 662 0.79 33.08 -13.93
C GLY A 662 -0.44 33.39 -14.80
N ASP A 663 -0.31 33.28 -16.12
CA ASP A 663 -1.39 33.63 -17.07
C ASP A 663 -2.72 32.86 -16.83
N ASP A 664 -2.66 31.69 -16.19
CA ASP A 664 -3.83 30.87 -15.81
C ASP A 664 -4.48 31.26 -14.46
N GLY A 665 -3.92 32.24 -13.73
CA GLY A 665 -4.55 32.85 -12.54
C GLY A 665 -4.65 31.98 -11.28
N ALA A 666 -3.88 30.90 -11.16
CA ALA A 666 -4.01 29.92 -10.09
C ALA A 666 -3.01 30.12 -8.94
N HIS A 667 -3.50 30.49 -7.74
CA HIS A 667 -2.71 30.54 -6.48
C HIS A 667 -2.44 29.13 -5.90
N VAL A 668 -1.82 28.25 -6.70
CA VAL A 668 -1.80 26.80 -6.49
C VAL A 668 -0.37 26.25 -6.49
N TYR A 669 0.02 25.54 -5.43
CA TYR A 669 1.13 24.60 -5.50
C TYR A 669 0.66 23.38 -6.32
N PRO A 670 1.34 23.01 -7.43
CA PRO A 670 0.82 22.00 -8.37
C PRO A 670 0.92 20.55 -7.88
N GLY A 671 1.59 20.29 -6.75
CA GLY A 671 1.94 18.93 -6.34
C GLY A 671 3.09 18.34 -7.16
N ASP A 672 3.36 17.05 -6.97
CA ASP A 672 4.30 16.32 -7.82
C ASP A 672 3.59 15.85 -9.11
N PRO A 673 4.25 15.85 -10.28
CA PRO A 673 3.61 15.42 -11.52
C PRO A 673 3.25 13.92 -11.48
N GLU A 674 4.16 13.09 -10.96
CA GLU A 674 4.10 11.63 -11.00
C GLU A 674 4.39 11.00 -9.63
N PHE A 675 3.93 9.76 -9.46
CA PHE A 675 4.32 8.93 -8.31
C PHE A 675 5.81 8.59 -8.38
N HIS A 676 6.54 8.72 -7.27
CA HIS A 676 7.98 8.42 -7.22
C HIS A 676 8.41 7.81 -5.89
N VAL A 677 9.63 7.28 -5.85
CA VAL A 677 10.37 6.99 -4.61
C VAL A 677 11.49 8.01 -4.39
N ASP A 678 11.92 8.18 -3.14
CA ASP A 678 12.95 9.13 -2.75
C ASP A 678 14.37 8.66 -3.10
N GLY A 679 15.19 9.59 -3.60
CA GLY A 679 16.63 9.41 -3.82
C GLY A 679 17.03 8.55 -5.03
N MET A 680 18.35 8.40 -5.20
CA MET A 680 18.98 7.49 -6.16
C MET A 680 19.39 6.19 -5.46
N LEU A 681 19.56 5.09 -6.21
CA LEU A 681 19.88 3.77 -5.65
C LEU A 681 21.17 3.75 -4.82
N ASN A 682 22.19 4.51 -5.23
CA ASN A 682 23.47 4.66 -4.51
C ASN A 682 23.36 5.45 -3.19
N GLU A 683 22.18 5.95 -2.85
CA GLU A 683 21.89 6.65 -1.59
C GLU A 683 21.17 5.71 -0.60
N HIS A 684 20.77 4.50 -1.03
CA HIS A 684 20.19 3.42 -0.24
C HIS A 684 19.05 3.84 0.73
N ILE A 685 18.22 4.81 0.32
CA ILE A 685 17.08 5.30 1.13
C ILE A 685 15.99 4.22 1.21
N VAL A 686 15.59 3.86 2.43
CA VAL A 686 14.57 2.81 2.69
C VAL A 686 13.37 3.26 3.53
N ALA A 687 13.42 4.44 4.15
CA ALA A 687 12.24 5.07 4.74
C ALA A 687 12.35 6.59 4.78
N THR A 688 11.18 7.24 4.80
CA THR A 688 11.02 8.69 4.83
C THR A 688 10.18 9.06 6.05
N ALA A 689 10.49 10.18 6.68
CA ALA A 689 9.69 10.78 7.74
C ALA A 689 9.54 12.28 7.49
N HIS A 690 8.32 12.76 7.35
CA HIS A 690 7.96 14.10 6.90
C HIS A 690 7.11 14.80 7.96
N PHE A 691 7.65 15.86 8.58
CA PHE A 691 7.02 16.61 9.66
C PHE A 691 6.66 18.03 9.25
N CYS A 692 5.37 18.40 9.30
CA CYS A 692 4.93 19.75 9.02
C CYS A 692 4.96 20.59 10.32
N TYR A 693 6.00 21.43 10.49
CA TYR A 693 6.16 22.23 11.70
C TYR A 693 5.36 23.54 11.67
N SER A 694 5.03 24.07 10.50
CA SER A 694 4.16 25.25 10.36
C SER A 694 3.35 25.19 9.06
N ALA A 695 2.06 25.49 9.15
CA ALA A 695 1.20 25.72 7.98
C ALA A 695 0.20 26.82 8.31
N GLU A 696 -0.04 27.75 7.38
CA GLU A 696 -1.03 28.81 7.54
C GLU A 696 -1.68 29.14 6.19
N ASN A 697 -2.99 29.42 6.22
CA ASN A 697 -3.77 29.94 5.09
C ASN A 697 -3.72 29.10 3.80
N ILE A 698 -3.65 27.77 3.94
CA ILE A 698 -3.74 26.81 2.83
C ILE A 698 -4.98 25.93 2.95
N THR A 699 -5.42 25.37 1.82
CA THR A 699 -6.39 24.28 1.73
C THR A 699 -5.79 22.95 2.21
N GLU A 700 -6.58 21.88 2.29
CA GLU A 700 -6.09 20.55 2.73
C GLU A 700 -5.00 20.03 1.79
N SER A 701 -3.75 20.03 2.27
CA SER A 701 -2.62 19.40 1.61
C SER A 701 -2.57 17.92 1.98
N ARG A 702 -2.39 17.03 0.99
CA ARG A 702 -2.31 15.57 1.18
C ARG A 702 -1.13 14.96 0.42
N ILE A 703 -0.63 13.83 0.91
CA ILE A 703 0.29 12.95 0.18
C ILE A 703 -0.47 11.69 -0.21
N SER A 704 -0.46 11.34 -1.50
CA SER A 704 -1.00 10.09 -2.05
C SER A 704 0.03 8.99 -2.05
N TYR A 705 -0.40 7.75 -1.78
CA TYR A 705 0.47 6.58 -1.64
C TYR A 705 0.04 5.43 -2.57
N GLN A 706 1.03 4.86 -3.26
CA GLN A 706 0.85 3.78 -4.21
C GLN A 706 1.86 2.66 -3.94
N GLN A 707 1.36 1.43 -3.79
CA GLN A 707 2.20 0.24 -3.74
C GLN A 707 2.38 -0.35 -5.14
N ARG A 708 3.54 -0.97 -5.39
CA ARG A 708 3.66 -1.99 -6.44
C ARG A 708 3.03 -3.28 -5.92
N ASP A 709 2.36 -4.03 -6.79
CA ASP A 709 1.73 -5.30 -6.43
C ASP A 709 2.17 -6.47 -7.32
N CYS A 710 1.60 -7.64 -7.03
CA CYS A 710 1.73 -8.88 -7.76
C CYS A 710 0.39 -9.63 -7.68
N LEU A 711 -0.55 -9.28 -8.57
CA LEU A 711 -1.72 -10.10 -8.87
C LEU A 711 -1.39 -11.12 -9.97
N HIS A 712 -1.44 -12.40 -9.62
CA HIS A 712 -1.65 -13.51 -10.55
C HIS A 712 -3.15 -13.83 -10.60
N ILE A 713 -3.65 -14.25 -11.76
CA ILE A 713 -5.04 -14.69 -11.97
C ILE A 713 -5.15 -16.21 -12.22
N SER A 714 -4.01 -16.88 -12.34
CA SER A 714 -3.91 -18.34 -12.37
C SER A 714 -4.52 -18.95 -11.10
N GLY A 715 -5.50 -19.83 -11.31
CA GLY A 715 -6.33 -20.40 -10.24
C GLY A 715 -7.50 -19.53 -9.80
N HIS A 716 -7.75 -18.35 -10.39
CA HIS A 716 -9.03 -17.66 -10.18
C HIS A 716 -10.18 -18.34 -10.94
N GLN A 717 -11.40 -18.02 -10.51
CA GLN A 717 -12.64 -18.38 -11.19
C GLN A 717 -12.58 -18.00 -12.69
N PRO A 718 -13.02 -18.86 -13.63
CA PRO A 718 -13.04 -18.57 -15.06
C PRO A 718 -14.15 -17.55 -15.38
N ASP A 719 -13.83 -16.29 -15.14
CA ASP A 719 -14.67 -15.10 -15.35
C ASP A 719 -13.76 -13.87 -15.29
N PRO A 720 -13.30 -13.36 -16.46
CA PRO A 720 -12.46 -12.18 -16.49
C PRO A 720 -13.23 -10.90 -16.14
N PHE A 721 -14.55 -10.85 -16.28
CA PHE A 721 -15.28 -9.59 -16.14
C PHE A 721 -15.34 -9.14 -14.67
N CYS A 722 -15.61 -10.06 -13.75
CA CYS A 722 -15.64 -9.75 -12.32
C CYS A 722 -14.24 -9.48 -11.73
N ILE A 723 -13.17 -10.08 -12.26
CA ILE A 723 -11.83 -9.96 -11.64
C ILE A 723 -11.26 -8.54 -11.73
N TYR A 724 -11.55 -7.82 -12.82
CA TYR A 724 -11.16 -6.43 -13.00
C TYR A 724 -11.81 -5.51 -11.96
N LYS A 725 -13.13 -5.66 -11.76
CA LYS A 725 -13.89 -4.90 -10.74
C LYS A 725 -13.50 -5.29 -9.31
N LEU A 726 -13.25 -6.58 -9.04
CA LEU A 726 -12.80 -7.10 -7.74
C LEU A 726 -11.48 -6.47 -7.27
N TYR A 727 -10.52 -6.24 -8.17
CA TYR A 727 -9.18 -5.72 -7.85
C TYR A 727 -8.95 -4.26 -8.27
N GLY A 728 -9.99 -3.57 -8.76
CA GLY A 728 -9.89 -2.17 -9.22
C GLY A 728 -8.87 -2.01 -10.36
N ILE A 729 -9.04 -2.79 -11.43
CA ILE A 729 -8.20 -2.80 -12.63
C ILE A 729 -9.11 -2.42 -13.82
N PRO A 730 -8.61 -1.68 -14.84
CA PRO A 730 -9.31 -1.54 -16.11
C PRO A 730 -9.72 -2.90 -16.72
N PRO A 731 -10.87 -3.00 -17.41
CA PRO A 731 -11.23 -4.20 -18.14
C PRO A 731 -10.25 -4.47 -19.30
N SER A 732 -10.14 -5.73 -19.73
CA SER A 732 -9.47 -6.04 -21.00
C SER A 732 -10.18 -5.36 -22.18
N PRO A 733 -9.43 -4.82 -23.16
CA PRO A 733 -10.00 -4.24 -24.38
C PRO A 733 -10.60 -5.29 -25.34
N GLY A 734 -10.30 -6.59 -25.19
CA GLY A 734 -10.90 -7.62 -26.03
C GLY A 734 -10.48 -9.06 -25.73
N PRO A 735 -11.26 -10.08 -26.17
CA PRO A 735 -10.91 -11.50 -26.01
C PRO A 735 -9.65 -11.85 -26.83
N GLY A 736 -8.51 -11.86 -26.15
CA GLY A 736 -7.18 -11.95 -26.77
C GLY A 736 -6.13 -11.04 -26.13
N GLU A 737 -6.57 -10.06 -25.34
CA GLU A 737 -5.74 -8.92 -24.96
C GLU A 737 -5.68 -8.73 -23.43
N ASP A 738 -4.54 -8.24 -22.95
CA ASP A 738 -4.34 -7.82 -21.56
C ASP A 738 -4.96 -6.44 -21.30
N PRO A 739 -5.36 -6.10 -20.05
CA PRO A 739 -5.95 -4.80 -19.72
C PRO A 739 -4.99 -3.59 -19.85
N ASN A 740 -3.76 -3.81 -20.32
CA ASN A 740 -2.67 -2.83 -20.39
C ASN A 740 -2.39 -2.08 -19.06
N ALA A 741 -2.88 -2.63 -17.94
CA ALA A 741 -2.75 -2.05 -16.62
C ALA A 741 -1.43 -2.45 -15.97
N LEU A 742 -0.80 -1.50 -15.27
CA LEU A 742 0.41 -1.75 -14.50
C LEU A 742 0.06 -2.40 -13.13
N PRO A 743 0.92 -3.27 -12.59
CA PRO A 743 0.84 -3.81 -11.22
C PRO A 743 1.21 -2.75 -10.18
N LEU A 744 0.37 -1.73 -10.12
CA LEU A 744 0.42 -0.58 -9.22
C LEU A 744 -0.98 -0.39 -8.64
N GLN A 745 -1.06 -0.12 -7.33
CA GLN A 745 -2.32 0.12 -6.63
C GLN A 745 -2.20 1.34 -5.73
N THR A 746 -2.94 2.40 -6.06
CA THR A 746 -3.06 3.60 -5.22
C THR A 746 -3.97 3.28 -4.04
N LEU A 747 -3.39 3.24 -2.84
CA LEU A 747 -4.09 2.87 -1.60
C LEU A 747 -5.02 4.01 -1.15
N GLY A 748 -4.54 5.24 -1.26
CA GLY A 748 -5.22 6.46 -0.85
C GLY A 748 -4.20 7.53 -0.47
N SER A 749 -4.69 8.68 -0.03
CA SER A 749 -3.87 9.78 0.47
C SER A 749 -4.02 10.02 1.98
N VAL A 750 -3.09 10.76 2.58
CA VAL A 750 -3.10 11.17 4.01
C VAL A 750 -2.89 12.69 4.13
N ALA A 751 -3.63 13.37 4.99
CA ALA A 751 -3.51 14.82 5.20
C ALA A 751 -2.19 15.22 5.91
N VAL A 752 -1.59 16.32 5.44
CA VAL A 752 -0.39 16.96 5.97
C VAL A 752 -0.77 18.20 6.78
N THR A 753 -1.22 17.99 8.01
CA THR A 753 -1.64 19.05 8.94
C THR A 753 -0.48 19.59 9.79
N GLN A 754 -0.66 20.79 10.37
CA GLN A 754 0.36 21.40 11.23
C GLN A 754 0.59 20.59 12.52
N GLY A 755 1.84 20.24 12.80
CA GLY A 755 2.24 19.38 13.92
C GLY A 755 2.18 17.88 13.61
N ARG A 756 1.87 17.49 12.37
CA ARG A 756 1.80 16.09 11.94
C ARG A 756 3.15 15.58 11.46
N PHE A 757 3.45 14.35 11.86
CA PHE A 757 4.54 13.51 11.41
C PHE A 757 3.98 12.32 10.61
N LEU A 758 4.41 12.19 9.36
CA LEU A 758 4.08 11.07 8.47
C LEU A 758 5.33 10.25 8.18
N MET A 759 5.25 8.91 8.31
CA MET A 759 6.36 7.98 8.13
C MET A 759 5.99 6.84 7.19
N TRP A 760 6.76 6.61 6.13
CA TRP A 760 6.52 5.52 5.17
C TRP A 760 7.84 4.87 4.74
N PRO A 761 7.84 3.62 4.25
CA PRO A 761 9.04 3.03 3.68
C PRO A 761 9.20 3.53 2.25
N ASN A 762 10.44 3.60 1.76
CA ASN A 762 10.73 3.89 0.36
C ASN A 762 10.29 2.74 -0.59
N ALA A 763 9.67 1.68 -0.05
CA ALA A 763 8.94 0.63 -0.76
C ALA A 763 7.54 1.07 -1.25
N LEU A 764 6.96 2.14 -0.69
CA LEU A 764 5.79 2.81 -1.25
C LEU A 764 6.25 3.94 -2.17
N ARG A 765 5.61 4.08 -3.34
CA ARG A 765 5.69 5.31 -4.15
C ARG A 765 4.73 6.34 -3.56
N TYR A 766 5.06 7.62 -3.65
CA TYR A 766 4.19 8.69 -3.21
C TYR A 766 4.15 9.87 -4.20
N LYS A 767 3.17 10.75 -4.00
CA LYS A 767 3.01 12.01 -4.72
C LYS A 767 2.30 13.03 -3.82
N ARG A 768 2.86 14.22 -3.67
CA ARG A 768 2.18 15.38 -3.04
C ARG A 768 1.06 15.85 -3.96
N LEU A 769 -0.13 16.04 -3.41
CA LEU A 769 -1.28 16.57 -4.16
C LEU A 769 -1.24 18.11 -4.19
N PRO A 770 -1.85 18.74 -5.22
CA PRO A 770 -1.93 20.20 -5.30
C PRO A 770 -2.75 20.79 -4.14
N PHE A 771 -2.39 22.01 -3.73
CA PHE A 771 -3.17 22.80 -2.77
C PHE A 771 -3.03 24.30 -3.07
N SER A 772 -4.04 25.08 -2.66
CA SER A 772 -4.11 26.53 -2.86
C SER A 772 -4.14 27.31 -1.55
N LEU A 773 -4.05 28.64 -1.65
CA LEU A 773 -4.47 29.55 -0.58
C LEU A 773 -5.93 29.29 -0.17
N LEU A 774 -6.23 29.45 1.12
CA LEU A 774 -7.59 29.36 1.68
C LEU A 774 -8.32 30.70 1.62
N ASP A 775 -7.64 31.78 2.01
CA ASP A 775 -7.98 33.18 1.73
C ASP A 775 -6.98 33.73 0.69
N PRO A 776 -7.38 33.84 -0.60
CA PRO A 776 -6.50 34.34 -1.67
C PRO A 776 -6.04 35.80 -1.49
N SER A 777 -6.61 36.57 -0.55
CA SER A 777 -6.18 37.94 -0.27
C SER A 777 -4.97 38.04 0.65
N ARG A 778 -4.51 36.90 1.20
CA ARG A 778 -3.40 36.80 2.14
C ARG A 778 -2.38 35.77 1.65
N PRO A 779 -1.07 35.94 1.93
CA PRO A 779 -0.11 34.86 1.73
C PRO A 779 -0.42 33.67 2.64
N GLY A 780 0.15 32.51 2.32
CA GLY A 780 0.05 31.28 3.09
C GLY A 780 1.28 30.42 2.87
N HIS A 781 1.51 29.44 3.75
CA HIS A 781 2.71 28.59 3.67
C HIS A 781 2.48 27.17 4.18
N GLN A 782 3.32 26.24 3.73
CA GLN A 782 3.55 24.94 4.35
C GLN A 782 5.05 24.73 4.56
N ARG A 783 5.48 24.42 5.78
CA ARG A 783 6.90 24.32 6.17
C ARG A 783 7.17 22.99 6.86
N CYS A 784 8.16 22.27 6.34
CA CYS A 784 8.37 20.88 6.67
C CYS A 784 9.85 20.55 6.91
N VAL A 785 10.08 19.51 7.72
CA VAL A 785 11.35 18.79 7.82
C VAL A 785 11.15 17.40 7.24
N VAL A 786 12.05 16.97 6.36
CA VAL A 786 12.09 15.59 5.84
C VAL A 786 13.38 14.91 6.31
N LEU A 787 13.22 13.69 6.80
CA LEU A 787 14.30 12.80 7.21
C LEU A 787 14.23 11.55 6.35
N TRP A 788 15.30 11.24 5.63
CA TRP A 788 15.45 9.98 4.90
C TRP A 788 16.42 9.07 5.64
N LEU A 789 15.96 7.87 5.97
CA LEU A 789 16.76 6.81 6.54
C LEU A 789 17.48 6.06 5.42
N VAL A 790 18.81 6.18 5.40
CA VAL A 790 19.69 5.28 4.65
C VAL A 790 19.66 3.91 5.34
N ASP A 791 19.57 2.83 4.57
CA ASP A 791 19.48 1.46 5.10
C ASP A 791 20.69 1.14 6.00
N PRO A 792 20.49 0.91 7.32
CA PRO A 792 21.58 0.64 8.26
C PRO A 792 22.33 -0.68 8.03
N HIS A 793 21.84 -1.58 7.15
CA HIS A 793 22.66 -2.71 6.70
C HIS A 793 23.84 -2.23 5.82
N TYR A 794 23.69 -1.09 5.15
CA TYR A 794 24.74 -0.41 4.37
C TYR A 794 25.45 0.67 5.18
N ARG A 795 26.55 1.18 4.65
CA ARG A 795 27.15 2.46 5.02
C ARG A 795 27.61 3.16 3.74
N ILE A 796 27.21 4.40 3.54
CA ILE A 796 27.66 5.24 2.42
C ILE A 796 28.64 6.32 2.88
N CYS A 797 29.25 7.03 1.93
CA CYS A 797 30.09 8.19 2.23
C CYS A 797 29.23 9.29 2.86
N SER A 798 29.69 9.89 3.96
CA SER A 798 28.89 10.79 4.82
C SER A 798 29.61 12.09 5.16
N THR A 799 28.95 13.00 5.87
CA THR A 799 29.58 14.20 6.45
C THR A 799 30.62 13.90 7.56
N ARG A 800 30.75 12.64 8.02
CA ARG A 800 31.90 12.17 8.83
C ARG A 800 33.16 11.95 7.98
N ASN A 801 33.00 11.73 6.67
CA ASN A 801 34.07 11.43 5.72
C ASN A 801 34.43 12.61 4.81
N VAL A 802 33.48 13.51 4.56
CA VAL A 802 33.62 14.70 3.71
C VAL A 802 33.64 15.97 4.58
N PRO A 803 34.75 16.73 4.64
CA PRO A 803 34.79 18.05 5.27
C PRO A 803 33.77 19.02 4.65
N PRO A 804 33.24 20.01 5.38
CA PRO A 804 32.28 20.97 4.83
C PRO A 804 32.83 21.65 3.57
N GLN A 805 32.07 21.59 2.48
CA GLN A 805 32.49 22.11 1.17
C GLN A 805 32.20 23.61 1.00
N GLN A 806 31.40 24.18 1.90
CA GLN A 806 30.96 25.58 1.92
C GLN A 806 32.17 26.54 2.10
N HIS A 807 32.41 27.40 1.10
CA HIS A 807 33.52 28.37 1.12
C HIS A 807 33.36 29.46 2.19
N ASP A 808 32.14 29.97 2.38
CA ASP A 808 31.82 31.00 3.39
C ASP A 808 32.01 30.47 4.83
N TRP A 809 31.63 29.22 5.11
CA TRP A 809 31.88 28.56 6.39
C TRP A 809 33.39 28.50 6.68
N TRP A 810 34.20 28.17 5.68
CA TRP A 810 35.66 28.12 5.80
C TRP A 810 36.27 29.50 5.98
N ARG A 811 35.87 30.50 5.18
CA ARG A 811 36.26 31.90 5.29
C ARG A 811 36.00 32.43 6.70
N ASN A 812 34.81 32.17 7.24
CA ASN A 812 34.41 32.59 8.58
C ASN A 812 35.20 31.82 9.68
N ALA A 813 35.48 30.52 9.47
CA ALA A 813 36.34 29.74 10.35
C ALA A 813 37.78 30.27 10.41
N VAL A 814 38.34 30.64 9.26
CA VAL A 814 39.65 31.29 9.15
C VAL A 814 39.62 32.63 9.89
N LEU A 815 38.67 33.52 9.57
CA LEU A 815 38.50 34.83 10.22
C LEU A 815 38.40 34.72 11.76
N ALA A 816 37.70 33.72 12.29
CA ALA A 816 37.59 33.48 13.72
C ALA A 816 38.94 33.14 14.39
N LYS A 817 39.72 32.20 13.84
CA LYS A 817 41.10 31.89 14.29
C LYS A 817 42.03 33.10 14.15
N VAL A 818 41.81 33.86 13.08
CA VAL A 818 42.63 34.98 12.63
C VAL A 818 42.59 36.17 13.59
N SER A 819 41.69 36.19 14.59
CA SER A 819 41.76 37.06 15.79
C SER A 819 43.11 37.01 16.56
N THR A 820 44.00 36.06 16.21
CA THR A 820 45.37 35.91 16.73
C THR A 820 46.49 36.12 15.69
N THR A 821 46.18 36.57 14.47
CA THR A 821 47.15 36.67 13.35
C THR A 821 46.95 37.94 12.50
N PRO A 822 47.95 38.38 11.69
CA PRO A 822 47.85 39.65 10.94
C PRO A 822 46.71 39.75 9.92
N LEU A 823 46.13 38.62 9.48
CA LEU A 823 45.01 38.59 8.54
C LEU A 823 43.76 39.33 9.07
N SER A 824 43.62 39.54 10.40
CA SER A 824 42.48 40.26 10.99
C SER A 824 42.56 41.78 10.79
N THR A 825 43.69 42.29 10.30
CA THR A 825 43.89 43.72 10.01
C THR A 825 43.72 44.07 8.54
N LEU A 826 43.38 43.09 7.70
CA LEU A 826 43.01 43.36 6.31
C LEU A 826 41.60 43.96 6.23
N PRO A 827 41.37 44.99 5.41
CA PRO A 827 40.03 45.40 4.99
C PRO A 827 39.26 44.24 4.35
N PRO A 828 37.91 44.20 4.48
CA PRO A 828 37.08 43.15 3.91
C PRO A 828 37.39 42.86 2.44
N GLU A 829 37.62 43.91 1.65
CA GLU A 829 37.86 43.85 0.21
C GLU A 829 39.18 43.15 -0.16
N LEU A 830 40.22 43.32 0.67
CA LEU A 830 41.47 42.57 0.48
C LEU A 830 41.32 41.11 0.94
N MET A 831 40.42 40.84 1.89
CA MET A 831 40.07 39.48 2.26
C MET A 831 39.20 38.81 1.19
N ASP A 832 38.29 39.54 0.52
CA ASP A 832 37.55 39.08 -0.65
C ASP A 832 38.51 38.64 -1.76
N MET A 833 39.48 39.50 -2.14
CA MET A 833 40.51 39.14 -3.13
C MET A 833 41.33 37.90 -2.74
N VAL A 834 41.73 37.77 -1.47
CA VAL A 834 42.44 36.57 -0.97
C VAL A 834 41.56 35.32 -1.01
N MET A 835 40.23 35.48 -0.90
CA MET A 835 39.24 34.40 -0.93
C MET A 835 38.86 33.99 -2.36
N GLU A 836 38.90 34.90 -3.33
CA GLU A 836 38.80 34.62 -4.76
C GLU A 836 40.04 33.82 -5.27
N GLU A 837 41.24 34.20 -4.80
CA GLU A 837 42.51 33.55 -5.15
C GLU A 837 42.71 32.16 -4.50
N THR A 838 41.75 31.61 -3.73
CA THR A 838 41.82 30.21 -3.27
C THR A 838 41.44 29.20 -4.36
N GLY A 839 40.96 29.68 -5.50
CA GLY A 839 40.61 28.84 -6.65
C GLY A 839 39.44 27.90 -6.32
N PRO A 840 39.47 26.63 -6.75
CA PRO A 840 38.35 25.69 -6.61
C PRO A 840 38.26 25.04 -5.21
N TRP A 841 38.85 25.63 -4.17
CA TRP A 841 38.78 25.08 -2.81
C TRP A 841 38.57 26.16 -1.74
N PRO A 842 37.56 26.01 -0.85
CA PRO A 842 36.44 25.06 -0.92
C PRO A 842 35.53 25.29 -2.15
N MET A 843 34.40 24.57 -2.23
CA MET A 843 33.45 24.70 -3.34
C MET A 843 32.72 26.06 -3.26
N HIS A 844 32.65 26.78 -4.38
CA HIS A 844 31.95 28.07 -4.44
C HIS A 844 30.45 27.86 -4.60
N LEU A 845 29.63 28.77 -4.06
CA LEU A 845 28.16 28.64 -4.14
C LEU A 845 27.64 28.55 -5.58
N ALA A 846 28.24 29.29 -6.53
CA ALA A 846 27.87 29.23 -7.94
C ALA A 846 28.15 27.85 -8.57
N GLU A 847 29.24 27.18 -8.16
CA GLU A 847 29.59 25.82 -8.59
C GLU A 847 28.67 24.78 -7.93
N ALA A 848 28.37 24.94 -6.64
CA ALA A 848 27.42 24.09 -5.92
C ALA A 848 25.99 24.18 -6.52
N LEU A 849 25.55 25.38 -6.93
CA LEU A 849 24.28 25.59 -7.62
C LEU A 849 24.26 24.98 -9.02
N GLN A 850 25.38 24.99 -9.76
CA GLN A 850 25.48 24.27 -11.03
C GLN A 850 25.35 22.75 -10.81
N TYR A 851 26.08 22.18 -9.84
CA TYR A 851 25.98 20.75 -9.54
C TYR A 851 24.61 20.34 -9.00
N LYS A 852 23.94 21.19 -8.19
CA LYS A 852 22.53 20.99 -7.80
C LYS A 852 21.66 20.83 -9.04
N LYS A 853 21.69 21.80 -9.97
CA LYS A 853 20.89 21.77 -11.21
C LYS A 853 21.19 20.55 -12.09
N GLU A 854 22.45 20.11 -12.14
CA GLU A 854 22.83 18.91 -12.89
C GLU A 854 22.34 17.61 -12.22
N SER A 855 22.27 17.55 -10.88
CA SER A 855 21.72 16.39 -10.16
C SER A 855 20.19 16.38 -10.12
N GLU A 856 19.53 17.54 -10.02
CA GLU A 856 18.08 17.67 -10.14
C GLU A 856 17.61 17.09 -11.49
N LYS A 857 18.26 17.47 -12.58
CA LYS A 857 17.99 16.90 -13.91
C LYS A 857 18.22 15.39 -13.95
N GLU A 858 19.29 14.87 -13.36
CA GLU A 858 19.54 13.41 -13.33
C GLU A 858 18.46 12.66 -12.54
N ARG A 859 17.92 13.26 -11.47
CA ARG A 859 16.80 12.71 -10.68
C ARG A 859 15.47 12.78 -11.44
N GLU A 860 15.19 13.88 -12.15
CA GLU A 860 14.05 14.00 -13.08
C GLU A 860 14.10 12.92 -14.18
N GLU A 861 15.26 12.73 -14.80
CA GLU A 861 15.47 11.69 -15.83
C GLU A 861 15.37 10.27 -15.25
N ALA A 862 15.63 10.07 -13.96
CA ALA A 862 15.50 8.78 -13.28
C ALA A 862 14.05 8.40 -12.91
N VAL A 863 13.12 9.34 -12.71
CA VAL A 863 11.72 9.03 -12.32
C VAL A 863 11.00 8.16 -13.36
N PRO A 864 11.02 8.47 -14.69
CA PRO A 864 10.50 7.55 -15.70
C PRO A 864 11.18 6.17 -15.70
N HIS A 865 12.45 6.09 -15.26
CA HIS A 865 13.14 4.82 -15.15
C HIS A 865 12.62 3.93 -14.01
N GLN A 866 12.05 4.50 -12.93
CA GLN A 866 11.33 3.75 -11.88
C GLN A 866 10.09 3.01 -12.43
N LEU A 867 9.46 3.53 -13.49
CA LEU A 867 8.37 2.85 -14.21
C LEU A 867 8.88 1.88 -15.29
N SER A 868 10.03 2.16 -15.92
CA SER A 868 10.49 1.51 -17.16
C SER A 868 10.72 -0.01 -17.13
N HIS A 869 10.68 -0.63 -15.95
CA HIS A 869 10.81 -2.09 -15.75
C HIS A 869 9.57 -2.71 -15.07
N ILE A 870 8.51 -1.93 -14.88
CA ILE A 870 7.19 -2.42 -14.50
C ILE A 870 6.46 -2.77 -15.79
N GLN A 871 6.37 -4.07 -16.11
CA GLN A 871 5.54 -4.56 -17.19
C GLN A 871 4.06 -4.51 -16.77
N THR A 872 3.15 -4.37 -17.73
CA THR A 872 1.71 -4.58 -17.52
C THR A 872 1.44 -6.01 -17.09
N TYR A 873 0.27 -6.27 -16.52
CA TYR A 873 -0.18 -7.65 -16.30
C TYR A 873 -0.19 -8.44 -17.61
N GLY A 874 0.29 -9.68 -17.57
CA GLY A 874 0.24 -10.66 -18.66
C GLY A 874 -0.78 -11.74 -18.37
N PHE A 875 -2.00 -11.34 -18.00
CA PHE A 875 -3.11 -12.20 -17.64
C PHE A 875 -3.47 -13.21 -18.74
N TRP A 876 -3.32 -12.83 -20.02
CA TRP A 876 -3.63 -13.73 -21.12
C TRP A 876 -2.73 -14.98 -21.13
N TRP A 877 -1.45 -14.84 -20.73
CA TRP A 877 -0.51 -15.96 -20.57
C TRP A 877 -0.77 -16.83 -19.33
N GLU A 878 -1.64 -16.40 -18.42
CA GLU A 878 -2.10 -17.19 -17.27
C GLU A 878 -3.42 -17.92 -17.55
N LEU A 879 -4.04 -17.68 -18.71
CA LEU A 879 -5.30 -18.30 -19.17
C LEU A 879 -5.11 -19.21 -20.40
N SER A 880 -3.92 -19.22 -21.01
CA SER A 880 -3.56 -19.94 -22.25
C SER A 880 -2.71 -21.19 -22.03
#